data_AF-A0A2M7PXL1-F1
#
_entry.id   AF-A0A2M7PXL1-F1
#
_cell.length_a   1.000
_cell.length_b   1.000
_cell.length_c   1.000
_cell.angle_alpha   90.00
_cell.angle_beta   90.00
_cell.angle_gamma   90.00
#
_symmetry.space_group_name_H-M   'P 1'
#
loop_
_entity.id
_entity.type
_entity.pdbx_description
1 polymer ?
#
loop_
_entity_poly.entity_id
_entity_poly.type
_entity_poly.pdbx_seq_one_letter_code
_entity_poly.pdbx_strand_id
1 'polypeptide(L)'
;MKIIIVGGVAGGATAAARIRRNDETAEIILVERGQFISFANCGLPYHISGMIEEREQLLVTSEDAFKARYRVDVRSRTEAIAIDRKTKVVRLRALPSGDEYDESYDKLLLSPGAEAIRPKLPGIDSPRVFGLRNIPDLDRIMNYLKDHRPRRAVVIGGGFIGIEVTENLHERGIFTTLVEGTDQILAPLDYEMAAIVHSHMRDKNIELYLQDKVDQFEDKDDHTVVYLSSGRRLQADLVILAIGVRPETTLARAAGIELGKTGGIKVNAYLQSSDPDIYAVGDAIEVTQTISGRQVLIPLAGPANRQGRMAADNIICGNTKAYRGTQGTSILKAFDLAAATTGLNEKQLNAAGIPFLSCITHSGSHASYYPGAKQISLKLLFTDEGKILGAQAVGADGADKRIDVIATAIHGGLKVEDLAELELAYAPPFGSAKDPINIAGYVGLNVLNQSHDLTDWRTLHSRLEAGDSDIQLIDVRTADEFGLGSIPTARNIDVNQLRERFDELDRNKPVVIFCQIGLRGYLAYRMLIQHGFTRVQNLSGGYKTYTWAVEKQANPDIFDYEDIKRRSPEEIEAERTGSCAVSAAMLAPGTSGELHTLNAVGLQCPGPIMKTYKAMEAMDAGELLEVTASDPAFGRDIRAWAKKTGNDVLSVKAEKGLVVVLLRKVAQAPLVASSPAMPVRDKLTLVVFSDDLDKVMASMIIANGAMAMGKPVSIFFTFWGLDVIRRTDAPHLNKPMMDKMFSTMLPSDADHLNTISKMDMHGLGAKMIRKVMHDKGVETPGNLLHSLVDGGAQLIACQMSMDVMGIQKEELIDGVEIGGVAAFLGEAGESGTTLFI
;
A
#
# COMPACT_ATOMS: atom_id res chain seq x y z
N MET A 1 -53.91 2.96 1.03
CA MET A 1 -53.05 3.90 1.77
C MET A 1 -52.26 4.71 0.76
N LYS A 2 -52.17 6.02 0.92
CA LYS A 2 -51.40 6.92 0.07
C LYS A 2 -50.06 7.27 0.73
N ILE A 3 -48.97 6.99 0.04
CA ILE A 3 -47.61 7.12 0.56
C ILE A 3 -46.81 8.04 -0.36
N ILE A 4 -46.29 9.13 0.20
CA ILE A 4 -45.37 10.03 -0.51
C ILE A 4 -43.94 9.75 -0.04
N ILE A 5 -43.01 9.68 -0.98
CA ILE A 5 -41.58 9.50 -0.73
C ILE A 5 -40.84 10.68 -1.34
N VAL A 6 -40.05 11.39 -0.53
CA VAL A 6 -39.24 12.53 -0.95
C VAL A 6 -37.78 12.09 -1.11
N GLY A 7 -37.28 12.09 -2.34
CA GLY A 7 -35.94 11.65 -2.74
C GLY A 7 -35.98 10.30 -3.47
N GLY A 8 -35.53 10.28 -4.72
CA GLY A 8 -35.67 9.18 -5.68
C GLY A 8 -34.45 8.28 -5.85
N VAL A 9 -33.48 8.32 -4.94
CA VAL A 9 -32.21 7.57 -5.06
C VAL A 9 -32.16 6.42 -4.04
N ALA A 10 -31.07 6.22 -3.29
CA ALA A 10 -30.80 5.00 -2.53
C ALA A 10 -31.91 4.60 -1.54
N GLY A 11 -32.27 5.48 -0.60
CA GLY A 11 -33.27 5.17 0.43
C GLY A 11 -34.69 5.14 -0.13
N GLY A 12 -35.09 6.20 -0.84
CA GLY A 12 -36.46 6.35 -1.32
C GLY A 12 -36.86 5.39 -2.44
N ALA A 13 -36.00 5.15 -3.46
CA ALA A 13 -36.32 4.17 -4.51
C ALA A 13 -36.40 2.74 -3.96
N THR A 14 -35.50 2.39 -3.02
CA THR A 14 -35.56 1.10 -2.34
C THR A 14 -36.85 0.94 -1.54
N ALA A 15 -37.28 1.99 -0.83
CA ALA A 15 -38.53 1.98 -0.10
C ALA A 15 -39.74 1.84 -1.04
N ALA A 16 -39.80 2.64 -2.11
CA ALA A 16 -40.89 2.59 -3.09
C ALA A 16 -41.05 1.19 -3.69
N ALA A 17 -39.95 0.60 -4.16
CA ALA A 17 -39.95 -0.75 -4.73
C ALA A 17 -40.36 -1.81 -3.69
N ARG A 18 -39.96 -1.65 -2.42
CA ARG A 18 -40.31 -2.59 -1.34
C ARG A 18 -41.77 -2.46 -0.91
N ILE A 19 -42.31 -1.23 -0.82
CA ILE A 19 -43.72 -0.96 -0.49
C ILE A 19 -44.61 -1.67 -1.50
N ARG A 20 -44.38 -1.49 -2.82
CA ARG A 20 -45.16 -2.17 -3.86
C ARG A 20 -45.17 -3.69 -3.69
N ARG A 21 -44.01 -4.30 -3.38
CA ARG A 21 -43.92 -5.75 -3.17
C ARG A 21 -44.67 -6.24 -1.91
N ASN A 22 -44.96 -5.36 -0.97
CA ASN A 22 -45.68 -5.69 0.26
C ASN A 22 -47.18 -5.37 0.16
N ASP A 23 -47.59 -4.39 -0.66
CA ASP A 23 -48.98 -3.98 -0.83
C ASP A 23 -49.24 -3.46 -2.27
N GLU A 24 -50.03 -4.22 -3.03
CA GLU A 24 -50.44 -3.85 -4.40
C GLU A 24 -51.56 -2.80 -4.45
N THR A 25 -52.18 -2.49 -3.32
CA THR A 25 -53.25 -1.48 -3.24
C THR A 25 -52.74 -0.12 -2.76
N ALA A 26 -51.47 -0.03 -2.34
CA ALA A 26 -50.84 1.22 -1.96
C ALA A 26 -50.73 2.17 -3.17
N GLU A 27 -51.13 3.42 -2.97
CA GLU A 27 -50.83 4.52 -3.88
C GLU A 27 -49.47 5.09 -3.47
N ILE A 28 -48.48 5.03 -4.36
CA ILE A 28 -47.09 5.39 -4.06
C ILE A 28 -46.68 6.52 -4.99
N ILE A 29 -46.34 7.67 -4.42
CA ILE A 29 -45.80 8.82 -5.15
C ILE A 29 -44.34 9.01 -4.74
N LEU A 30 -43.44 8.99 -5.72
CA LEU A 30 -42.01 9.23 -5.52
C LEU A 30 -41.63 10.58 -6.14
N VAL A 31 -41.25 11.53 -5.29
CA VAL A 31 -40.88 12.90 -5.69
C VAL A 31 -39.36 13.03 -5.71
N GLU A 32 -38.81 13.49 -6.82
CA GLU A 32 -37.39 13.77 -7.01
C GLU A 32 -37.19 15.14 -7.63
N ARG A 33 -36.38 16.00 -6.99
CA ARG A 33 -36.12 17.35 -7.52
C ARG A 33 -35.21 17.34 -8.74
N GLY A 34 -34.31 16.36 -8.82
CA GLY A 34 -33.44 16.13 -9.95
C GLY A 34 -34.19 15.55 -11.16
N GLN A 35 -33.48 15.44 -12.27
CA GLN A 35 -34.01 14.81 -13.48
C GLN A 35 -34.01 13.28 -13.39
N PHE A 36 -33.12 12.69 -12.59
CA PHE A 36 -32.89 11.25 -12.60
C PHE A 36 -33.22 10.65 -11.24
N ILE A 37 -33.94 9.54 -11.26
CA ILE A 37 -34.08 8.65 -10.11
C ILE A 37 -33.02 7.55 -10.18
N SER A 38 -32.70 6.93 -9.04
CA SER A 38 -31.91 5.69 -8.97
C SER A 38 -30.63 5.71 -9.82
N PHE A 39 -29.88 6.80 -9.80
CA PHE A 39 -28.58 6.87 -10.45
C PHE A 39 -27.45 6.46 -9.50
N ALA A 40 -26.34 5.98 -10.05
CA ALA A 40 -25.20 5.48 -9.31
C ALA A 40 -24.29 6.63 -8.86
N ASN A 41 -24.61 7.29 -7.74
CA ASN A 41 -23.77 8.36 -7.15
C ASN A 41 -22.29 7.94 -7.01
N CYS A 42 -22.05 6.69 -6.59
CA CYS A 42 -20.71 6.14 -6.39
C CYS A 42 -19.96 5.93 -7.70
N GLY A 43 -20.66 5.87 -8.85
CA GLY A 43 -20.04 5.73 -10.16
C GLY A 43 -19.56 7.05 -10.76
N LEU A 44 -19.98 8.21 -10.22
CA LEU A 44 -19.71 9.52 -10.83
C LEU A 44 -18.21 9.81 -11.01
N PRO A 45 -17.32 9.60 -10.00
CA PRO A 45 -15.88 9.84 -10.18
C PRO A 45 -15.28 8.97 -11.29
N TYR A 46 -15.70 7.71 -11.40
CA TYR A 46 -15.16 6.74 -12.37
C TYR A 46 -15.53 7.08 -13.83
N HIS A 47 -16.56 7.90 -14.06
CA HIS A 47 -16.85 8.43 -15.39
C HIS A 47 -15.88 9.56 -15.79
N ILE A 48 -15.28 10.28 -14.82
CA ILE A 48 -14.32 11.36 -15.09
C ILE A 48 -13.08 10.81 -15.81
N SER A 49 -12.56 9.67 -15.39
CA SER A 49 -11.40 9.03 -16.05
C SER A 49 -11.77 8.27 -17.34
N GLY A 50 -13.06 7.99 -17.55
CA GLY A 50 -13.54 7.10 -18.59
C GLY A 50 -13.51 5.61 -18.23
N MET A 51 -13.21 5.23 -16.97
CA MET A 51 -13.33 3.82 -16.53
C MET A 51 -14.77 3.30 -16.66
N ILE A 52 -15.75 4.16 -16.37
CA ILE A 52 -17.13 3.98 -16.83
C ILE A 52 -17.28 4.83 -18.07
N GLU A 53 -17.21 4.21 -19.25
CA GLU A 53 -17.19 4.93 -20.53
C GLU A 53 -18.54 5.58 -20.86
N GLU A 54 -19.63 4.84 -20.65
CA GLU A 54 -20.97 5.26 -21.03
C GLU A 54 -21.69 5.93 -19.85
N ARG A 55 -22.12 7.18 -20.05
CA ARG A 55 -22.89 7.95 -19.06
C ARG A 55 -24.17 7.23 -18.65
N GLU A 56 -24.79 6.52 -19.59
CA GLU A 56 -26.04 5.78 -19.42
C GLU A 56 -25.92 4.65 -18.39
N GLN A 57 -24.72 4.08 -18.19
CA GLN A 57 -24.48 3.05 -17.17
C GLN A 57 -24.64 3.59 -15.74
N LEU A 58 -24.55 4.90 -15.56
CA LEU A 58 -24.82 5.56 -14.28
C LEU A 58 -26.33 5.65 -13.98
N LEU A 59 -27.20 5.46 -14.98
CA LEU A 59 -28.65 5.53 -14.86
C LEU A 59 -29.21 4.11 -14.69
N VAL A 60 -29.23 3.61 -13.44
CA VAL A 60 -29.59 2.21 -13.14
C VAL A 60 -31.01 1.86 -13.60
N THR A 61 -31.95 2.81 -13.54
CA THR A 61 -33.31 2.62 -14.05
C THR A 61 -33.94 3.95 -14.46
N SER A 62 -34.83 3.90 -15.45
CA SER A 62 -35.63 5.06 -15.88
C SER A 62 -36.96 5.15 -15.12
N GLU A 63 -37.58 6.32 -15.15
CA GLU A 63 -38.90 6.55 -14.56
C GLU A 63 -39.96 5.63 -15.17
N ASP A 64 -39.98 5.49 -16.50
CA ASP A 64 -40.93 4.63 -17.20
C ASP A 64 -40.76 3.16 -16.81
N ALA A 65 -39.50 2.68 -16.74
CA ALA A 65 -39.21 1.32 -16.34
C ALA A 65 -39.62 1.07 -14.88
N PHE A 66 -39.36 2.04 -14.00
CA PHE A 66 -39.72 1.97 -12.58
C PHE A 66 -41.24 1.97 -12.39
N LYS A 67 -41.96 2.86 -13.10
CA LYS A 67 -43.42 2.94 -13.11
C LYS A 67 -44.06 1.68 -13.66
N ALA A 68 -43.58 1.15 -14.79
CA ALA A 68 -44.10 -0.07 -15.39
C ALA A 68 -43.92 -1.27 -14.45
N ARG A 69 -42.77 -1.38 -13.79
CA ARG A 69 -42.43 -2.51 -12.91
C ARG A 69 -43.12 -2.44 -11.56
N TYR A 70 -43.18 -1.25 -10.95
CA TYR A 70 -43.62 -1.08 -9.56
C TYR A 70 -44.91 -0.27 -9.40
N ARG A 71 -45.55 0.18 -10.48
CA ARG A 71 -46.78 1.00 -10.42
C ARG A 71 -46.65 2.15 -9.41
N VAL A 72 -45.51 2.84 -9.46
CA VAL A 72 -45.19 4.01 -8.64
C VAL A 72 -45.37 5.24 -9.52
N ASP A 73 -46.07 6.25 -9.01
CA ASP A 73 -46.14 7.57 -9.65
C ASP A 73 -44.84 8.33 -9.38
N VAL A 74 -43.92 8.28 -10.33
CA VAL A 74 -42.63 8.98 -10.25
C VAL A 74 -42.79 10.38 -10.81
N ARG A 75 -42.39 11.38 -10.02
CA ARG A 75 -42.42 12.80 -10.38
C ARG A 75 -41.02 13.38 -10.24
N SER A 76 -40.22 13.27 -11.29
CA SER A 76 -38.93 13.96 -11.36
C SER A 76 -39.11 15.46 -11.60
N ARG A 77 -38.03 16.23 -11.43
CA ARG A 77 -38.03 17.70 -11.51
C ARG A 77 -39.14 18.32 -10.67
N THR A 78 -39.47 17.70 -9.55
CA THR A 78 -40.52 18.12 -8.62
C THR A 78 -39.91 18.20 -7.22
N GLU A 79 -40.02 19.36 -6.58
CA GLU A 79 -39.43 19.60 -5.27
C GLU A 79 -40.50 19.66 -4.19
N ALA A 80 -40.31 18.94 -3.09
CA ALA A 80 -41.12 19.10 -1.88
C ALA A 80 -40.62 20.33 -1.10
N ILE A 81 -41.43 21.37 -1.00
CA ILE A 81 -41.03 22.67 -0.45
C ILE A 81 -41.61 22.95 0.94
N ALA A 82 -42.71 22.30 1.33
CA ALA A 82 -43.28 22.39 2.66
C ALA A 82 -44.05 21.13 3.06
N ILE A 83 -44.15 20.85 4.37
CA ILE A 83 -45.00 19.79 4.93
C ILE A 83 -45.94 20.44 5.95
N ASP A 84 -47.25 20.27 5.77
CA ASP A 84 -48.25 20.54 6.80
C ASP A 84 -48.67 19.23 7.45
N ARG A 85 -48.15 18.99 8.66
CA ARG A 85 -48.41 17.76 9.42
C ARG A 85 -49.84 17.66 9.94
N LYS A 86 -50.51 18.80 10.17
CA LYS A 86 -51.87 18.82 10.75
C LYS A 86 -52.90 18.38 9.72
N THR A 87 -52.74 18.86 8.50
CA THR A 87 -53.63 18.51 7.38
C THR A 87 -53.12 17.32 6.56
N LYS A 88 -51.90 16.82 6.87
CA LYS A 88 -51.21 15.72 6.18
C LYS A 88 -51.05 15.98 4.68
N VAL A 89 -50.44 17.11 4.37
CA VAL A 89 -50.19 17.59 3.00
C VAL A 89 -48.72 17.92 2.83
N VAL A 90 -48.17 17.57 1.66
CA VAL A 90 -46.87 18.07 1.19
C VAL A 90 -47.14 19.04 0.04
N ARG A 91 -46.56 20.24 0.13
CA ARG A 91 -46.56 21.19 -0.98
C ARG A 91 -45.41 20.85 -1.93
N LEU A 92 -45.75 20.61 -3.18
CA LEU A 92 -44.84 20.26 -4.25
C LEU A 92 -44.73 21.42 -5.24
N ARG A 93 -43.53 21.62 -5.79
CA ARG A 93 -43.26 22.57 -6.87
C ARG A 93 -42.75 21.82 -8.09
N ALA A 94 -43.45 21.92 -9.21
CA ALA A 94 -42.96 21.44 -10.50
C ALA A 94 -41.90 22.43 -11.01
N LEU A 95 -40.62 22.05 -11.01
CA LEU A 95 -39.52 22.95 -11.36
C LEU A 95 -39.58 23.48 -12.81
N PRO A 96 -40.08 22.75 -13.82
CA PRO A 96 -40.17 23.27 -15.18
C PRO A 96 -41.16 24.42 -15.35
N SER A 97 -42.32 24.38 -14.68
CA SER A 97 -43.37 25.41 -14.80
C SER A 97 -43.36 26.43 -13.66
N GLY A 98 -42.81 26.06 -12.50
CA GLY A 98 -42.91 26.83 -11.26
C GLY A 98 -44.21 26.63 -10.50
N ASP A 99 -45.13 25.81 -11.02
CA ASP A 99 -46.44 25.59 -10.40
C ASP A 99 -46.29 24.89 -9.04
N GLU A 100 -47.02 25.40 -8.05
CA GLU A 100 -47.10 24.82 -6.72
C GLU A 100 -48.47 24.19 -6.50
N TYR A 101 -48.49 23.00 -5.91
CA TYR A 101 -49.73 22.30 -5.58
C TYR A 101 -49.55 21.43 -4.34
N ASP A 102 -50.67 21.08 -3.73
CA ASP A 102 -50.73 20.31 -2.50
C ASP A 102 -51.08 18.85 -2.80
N GLU A 103 -50.35 17.92 -2.18
CA GLU A 103 -50.59 16.48 -2.30
C GLU A 103 -50.76 15.87 -0.89
N SER A 104 -51.87 15.17 -0.68
CA SER A 104 -52.17 14.54 0.62
C SER A 104 -51.42 13.23 0.82
N TYR A 105 -51.16 12.85 2.06
CA TYR A 105 -50.53 11.57 2.40
C TYR A 105 -51.16 10.92 3.62
N ASP A 106 -51.21 9.59 3.63
CA ASP A 106 -51.42 8.83 4.87
C ASP A 106 -50.10 8.64 5.61
N LYS A 107 -49.02 8.37 4.85
CA LYS A 107 -47.64 8.23 5.34
C LYS A 107 -46.66 8.98 4.44
N LEU A 108 -45.61 9.54 5.04
CA LEU A 108 -44.55 10.25 4.34
C LEU A 108 -43.20 9.63 4.68
N LEU A 109 -42.32 9.48 3.68
CA LEU A 109 -40.93 9.07 3.87
C LEU A 109 -39.98 10.15 3.35
N LEU A 110 -39.11 10.66 4.22
CA LEU A 110 -38.06 11.61 3.89
C LEU A 110 -36.74 10.88 3.63
N SER A 111 -36.24 10.95 2.40
CA SER A 111 -34.89 10.51 2.02
C SER A 111 -34.16 11.55 1.15
N PRO A 112 -34.07 12.83 1.60
CA PRO A 112 -33.47 13.92 0.80
C PRO A 112 -31.94 13.84 0.70
N GLY A 113 -31.31 12.93 1.45
CA GLY A 113 -29.87 12.70 1.46
C GLY A 113 -29.10 13.82 2.18
N ALA A 114 -27.90 14.10 1.70
CA ALA A 114 -27.03 15.14 2.21
C ALA A 114 -26.54 16.06 1.08
N GLU A 115 -26.20 17.30 1.42
CA GLU A 115 -25.70 18.32 0.50
C GLU A 115 -24.19 18.52 0.67
N ALA A 116 -23.48 18.72 -0.44
CA ALA A 116 -22.06 19.04 -0.41
C ALA A 116 -21.83 20.36 0.35
N ILE A 117 -20.84 20.38 1.24
CA ILE A 117 -20.50 21.58 1.99
C ILE A 117 -19.79 22.55 1.03
N ARG A 118 -20.38 23.73 0.85
CA ARG A 118 -19.77 24.87 0.14
C ARG A 118 -19.42 25.96 1.15
N PRO A 119 -18.13 26.16 1.49
CA PRO A 119 -17.72 27.14 2.50
C PRO A 119 -17.88 28.56 1.97
N LYS A 120 -18.02 29.55 2.85
CA LYS A 120 -18.13 30.96 2.47
C LYS A 120 -16.73 31.58 2.32
N LEU A 121 -16.01 31.18 1.28
CA LEU A 121 -14.67 31.70 0.99
C LEU A 121 -14.72 32.76 -0.13
N PRO A 122 -13.90 33.82 -0.08
CA PRO A 122 -13.79 34.77 -1.18
C PRO A 122 -13.43 34.07 -2.50
N GLY A 123 -14.10 34.47 -3.58
CA GLY A 123 -13.85 33.95 -4.94
C GLY A 123 -14.34 32.51 -5.22
N ILE A 124 -15.04 31.86 -4.28
CA ILE A 124 -15.51 30.48 -4.46
C ILE A 124 -16.50 30.30 -5.62
N ASP A 125 -17.11 31.39 -6.10
CA ASP A 125 -18.04 31.39 -7.22
C ASP A 125 -17.34 31.48 -8.59
N SER A 126 -16.01 31.35 -8.63
CA SER A 126 -15.27 31.16 -9.88
C SER A 126 -15.90 30.02 -10.71
N PRO A 127 -16.04 30.19 -12.04
CA PRO A 127 -16.59 29.17 -12.92
C PRO A 127 -15.73 27.90 -13.00
N ARG A 128 -14.50 27.93 -12.46
CA ARG A 128 -13.56 26.81 -12.41
C ARG A 128 -13.68 25.97 -11.14
N VAL A 129 -14.56 26.36 -10.20
CA VAL A 129 -14.77 25.69 -8.91
C VAL A 129 -16.05 24.85 -8.94
N PHE A 130 -15.88 23.53 -8.89
CA PHE A 130 -16.96 22.55 -8.98
C PHE A 130 -17.13 21.77 -7.68
N GLY A 131 -18.32 21.21 -7.48
CA GLY A 131 -18.56 20.11 -6.55
C GLY A 131 -19.06 18.90 -7.34
N LEU A 132 -19.12 17.73 -6.71
CA LEU A 132 -19.63 16.50 -7.32
C LEU A 132 -20.63 15.83 -6.39
N ARG A 133 -21.92 15.87 -6.75
CA ARG A 133 -22.99 15.15 -6.02
C ARG A 133 -23.93 14.38 -6.95
N ASN A 134 -24.24 14.92 -8.11
CA ASN A 134 -25.25 14.37 -9.01
C ASN A 134 -24.81 14.37 -10.48
N ILE A 135 -25.65 13.81 -11.35
CA ILE A 135 -25.39 13.75 -12.80
C ILE A 135 -25.19 15.15 -13.42
N PRO A 136 -26.02 16.17 -13.15
CA PRO A 136 -25.73 17.54 -13.61
C PRO A 136 -24.37 18.10 -13.19
N ASP A 137 -23.90 17.81 -11.97
CA ASP A 137 -22.56 18.22 -11.52
C ASP A 137 -21.47 17.54 -12.34
N LEU A 138 -21.61 16.23 -12.56
CA LEU A 138 -20.72 15.46 -13.41
C LEU A 138 -20.71 15.99 -14.85
N ASP A 139 -21.89 16.25 -15.44
CA ASP A 139 -22.03 16.77 -16.80
C ASP A 139 -21.32 18.12 -16.93
N ARG A 140 -21.40 19.00 -15.92
CA ARG A 140 -20.65 20.28 -15.89
C ARG A 140 -19.14 20.06 -15.89
N ILE A 141 -18.64 19.13 -15.08
CA ILE A 141 -17.22 18.79 -15.03
C ILE A 141 -16.76 18.20 -16.39
N MET A 142 -17.52 17.26 -16.96
CA MET A 142 -17.18 16.61 -18.22
C MET A 142 -17.18 17.59 -19.40
N ASN A 143 -18.15 18.50 -19.46
CA ASN A 143 -18.18 19.57 -20.46
C ASN A 143 -16.97 20.50 -20.29
N TYR A 144 -16.65 20.92 -19.06
CA TYR A 144 -15.49 21.75 -18.79
C TYR A 144 -14.17 21.07 -19.23
N LEU A 145 -14.00 19.78 -18.90
CA LEU A 145 -12.86 18.97 -19.30
C LEU A 145 -12.71 18.86 -20.82
N LYS A 146 -13.82 18.79 -21.55
CA LYS A 146 -13.87 18.73 -23.01
C LYS A 146 -13.48 20.06 -23.64
N ASP A 147 -14.06 21.15 -23.16
CA ASP A 147 -13.98 22.47 -23.78
C ASP A 147 -12.66 23.19 -23.45
N HIS A 148 -12.13 23.01 -22.23
CA HIS A 148 -10.98 23.78 -21.74
C HIS A 148 -9.69 22.96 -21.63
N ARG A 149 -9.78 21.62 -21.65
CA ARG A 149 -8.64 20.69 -21.55
C ARG A 149 -7.65 21.06 -20.43
N PRO A 150 -8.10 21.15 -19.16
CA PRO A 150 -7.27 21.60 -18.06
C PRO A 150 -6.00 20.73 -17.91
N ARG A 151 -4.89 21.37 -17.53
CA ARG A 151 -3.60 20.71 -17.27
C ARG A 151 -3.40 20.45 -15.78
N ARG A 152 -3.89 21.35 -14.94
CA ARG A 152 -3.74 21.33 -13.48
C ARG A 152 -5.09 21.31 -12.79
N ALA A 153 -5.27 20.40 -11.85
CA ALA A 153 -6.43 20.36 -10.99
C ALA A 153 -6.04 20.42 -9.51
N VAL A 154 -6.80 21.18 -8.72
CA VAL A 154 -6.72 21.18 -7.26
C VAL A 154 -7.99 20.56 -6.69
N VAL A 155 -7.83 19.47 -5.94
CA VAL A 155 -8.92 18.85 -5.19
C VAL A 155 -8.79 19.26 -3.72
N ILE A 156 -9.88 19.72 -3.12
CA ILE A 156 -9.91 20.22 -1.75
C ILE A 156 -10.72 19.26 -0.89
N GLY A 157 -10.07 18.63 0.08
CA GLY A 157 -10.62 17.62 1.00
C GLY A 157 -10.14 16.21 0.66
N GLY A 158 -9.43 15.57 1.58
CA GLY A 158 -8.87 14.21 1.49
C GLY A 158 -9.83 13.11 1.97
N GLY A 159 -11.14 13.32 1.87
CA GLY A 159 -12.15 12.29 2.12
C GLY A 159 -12.31 11.32 0.93
N PHE A 160 -13.22 10.35 1.03
CA PHE A 160 -13.41 9.33 -0.03
C PHE A 160 -13.62 9.94 -1.42
N ILE A 161 -14.58 10.87 -1.54
CA ILE A 161 -14.88 11.56 -2.81
C ILE A 161 -13.64 12.31 -3.33
N GLY A 162 -12.88 12.94 -2.43
CA GLY A 162 -11.68 13.68 -2.80
C GLY A 162 -10.58 12.78 -3.37
N ILE A 163 -10.36 11.62 -2.75
CA ILE A 163 -9.40 10.62 -3.26
C ILE A 163 -9.87 10.04 -4.60
N GLU A 164 -11.15 9.66 -4.71
CA GLU A 164 -11.69 9.12 -5.96
C GLU A 164 -11.59 10.13 -7.11
N VAL A 165 -11.93 11.40 -6.88
CA VAL A 165 -11.80 12.44 -7.91
C VAL A 165 -10.33 12.72 -8.23
N THR A 166 -9.45 12.72 -7.23
CA THR A 166 -8.00 12.89 -7.43
C THR A 166 -7.45 11.79 -8.34
N GLU A 167 -7.76 10.53 -8.04
CA GLU A 167 -7.39 9.39 -8.87
C GLU A 167 -7.93 9.53 -10.28
N ASN A 168 -9.21 9.85 -10.45
CA ASN A 168 -9.83 9.86 -11.76
C ASN A 168 -9.40 11.05 -12.65
N LEU A 169 -9.04 12.20 -12.05
CA LEU A 169 -8.41 13.31 -12.77
C LEU A 169 -6.97 12.96 -13.17
N HIS A 170 -6.22 12.34 -12.25
CA HIS A 170 -4.90 11.84 -12.52
C HIS A 170 -4.94 10.85 -13.70
N GLU A 171 -5.76 9.81 -13.64
CA GLU A 171 -5.97 8.82 -14.70
C GLU A 171 -6.35 9.43 -16.07
N ARG A 172 -6.89 10.66 -16.10
CA ARG A 172 -7.19 11.41 -17.34
C ARG A 172 -6.00 12.23 -17.88
N GLY A 173 -4.84 12.09 -17.25
CA GLY A 173 -3.60 12.78 -17.57
C GLY A 173 -3.42 14.16 -16.94
N ILE A 174 -4.28 14.56 -16.00
CA ILE A 174 -4.26 15.90 -15.40
C ILE A 174 -3.33 15.89 -14.18
N PHE A 175 -2.41 16.84 -14.11
CA PHE A 175 -1.59 17.03 -12.92
C PHE A 175 -2.51 17.43 -11.76
N THR A 176 -2.50 16.64 -10.69
CA THR A 176 -3.50 16.77 -9.64
C THR A 176 -2.84 17.00 -8.29
N THR A 177 -3.26 18.08 -7.64
CA THR A 177 -2.87 18.46 -6.30
C THR A 177 -4.04 18.22 -5.35
N LEU A 178 -3.81 17.53 -4.24
CA LEU A 178 -4.80 17.32 -3.19
C LEU A 178 -4.43 18.15 -1.95
N VAL A 179 -5.38 18.95 -1.47
CA VAL A 179 -5.24 19.79 -0.27
C VAL A 179 -6.17 19.29 0.83
N GLU A 180 -5.61 18.93 1.98
CA GLU A 180 -6.33 18.47 3.16
C GLU A 180 -5.95 19.31 4.40
N GLY A 181 -6.97 19.77 5.13
CA GLY A 181 -6.81 20.65 6.28
C GLY A 181 -6.33 19.97 7.56
N THR A 182 -6.37 18.64 7.62
CA THR A 182 -5.87 17.82 8.72
C THR A 182 -4.52 17.20 8.39
N ASP A 183 -3.92 16.50 9.35
CA ASP A 183 -2.62 15.85 9.22
C ASP A 183 -2.63 14.55 8.41
N GLN A 184 -3.80 14.12 7.93
CA GLN A 184 -3.94 12.93 7.12
C GLN A 184 -5.16 12.99 6.18
N ILE A 185 -5.08 12.26 5.07
CA ILE A 185 -6.27 11.89 4.30
C ILE A 185 -7.05 10.78 5.02
N LEU A 186 -8.25 10.49 4.52
CA LEU A 186 -9.06 9.35 4.94
C LEU A 186 -9.27 9.29 6.44
N ALA A 187 -9.90 10.32 7.01
CA ALA A 187 -10.18 10.43 8.44
C ALA A 187 -10.77 9.17 9.13
N PRO A 188 -11.55 8.28 8.46
CA PRO A 188 -11.97 7.00 9.03
C PRO A 188 -10.84 6.02 9.37
N LEU A 189 -9.66 6.15 8.75
CA LEU A 189 -8.45 5.42 9.12
C LEU A 189 -7.67 6.14 10.23
N ASP A 190 -6.89 5.37 10.98
CA ASP A 190 -5.85 5.94 11.84
C ASP A 190 -4.63 6.38 11.02
N TYR A 191 -3.83 7.25 11.62
CA TYR A 191 -2.76 7.97 10.94
C TYR A 191 -1.76 7.04 10.22
N GLU A 192 -1.26 6.01 10.90
CA GLU A 192 -0.28 5.07 10.31
C GLU A 192 -0.87 4.20 9.20
N MET A 193 -2.20 4.01 9.18
CA MET A 193 -2.87 3.31 8.08
C MET A 193 -3.09 4.24 6.89
N ALA A 194 -3.43 5.52 7.14
CA ALA A 194 -3.50 6.55 6.10
C ALA A 194 -2.13 6.88 5.50
N ALA A 195 -1.05 6.78 6.28
CA ALA A 195 0.33 6.99 5.82
C ALA A 195 0.75 6.05 4.69
N ILE A 196 0.21 4.82 4.68
CA ILE A 196 0.40 3.87 3.57
C ILE A 196 -0.16 4.46 2.27
N VAL A 197 -1.34 5.09 2.36
CA VAL A 197 -2.00 5.73 1.23
C VAL A 197 -1.29 7.02 0.85
N HIS A 198 -0.80 7.83 1.80
CA HIS A 198 0.03 9.01 1.51
C HIS A 198 1.27 8.63 0.69
N SER A 199 1.99 7.58 1.11
CA SER A 199 3.15 7.07 0.37
C SER A 199 2.76 6.71 -1.05
N HIS A 200 1.70 5.92 -1.22
CA HIS A 200 1.27 5.45 -2.53
C HIS A 200 0.82 6.57 -3.46
N MET A 201 0.10 7.56 -2.94
CA MET A 201 -0.31 8.74 -3.73
C MET A 201 0.88 9.55 -4.21
N ARG A 202 1.93 9.68 -3.40
CA ARG A 202 3.16 10.37 -3.79
C ARG A 202 3.95 9.57 -4.81
N ASP A 203 3.98 8.23 -4.69
CA ASP A 203 4.55 7.34 -5.71
C ASP A 203 3.82 7.47 -7.06
N LYS A 204 2.53 7.83 -7.03
CA LYS A 204 1.71 8.18 -8.20
C LYS A 204 1.85 9.63 -8.65
N ASN A 205 2.84 10.37 -8.16
CA ASN A 205 3.06 11.77 -8.50
C ASN A 205 1.85 12.68 -8.21
N ILE A 206 1.05 12.35 -7.20
CA ILE A 206 0.08 13.30 -6.66
C ILE A 206 0.82 14.27 -5.75
N GLU A 207 0.55 15.55 -5.93
CA GLU A 207 1.04 16.57 -5.01
C GLU A 207 0.09 16.68 -3.82
N LEU A 208 0.60 16.34 -2.64
CA LEU A 208 -0.20 16.25 -1.42
C LEU A 208 0.17 17.37 -0.46
N TYR A 209 -0.82 18.21 -0.13
CA TYR A 209 -0.77 19.20 0.95
C TYR A 209 -1.62 18.70 2.12
N LEU A 210 -0.99 18.56 3.28
CA LEU A 210 -1.63 18.23 4.54
C LEU A 210 -1.45 19.40 5.51
N GLN A 211 -2.29 19.47 6.55
CA GLN A 211 -2.32 20.53 7.56
C GLN A 211 -2.45 21.94 6.96
N ASP A 212 -3.05 22.07 5.79
CA ASP A 212 -3.20 23.34 5.10
C ASP A 212 -4.62 23.50 4.56
N LYS A 213 -5.18 24.69 4.73
CA LYS A 213 -6.58 24.97 4.38
C LYS A 213 -6.63 26.00 3.27
N VAL A 214 -7.68 25.95 2.47
CA VAL A 214 -7.94 27.01 1.49
C VAL A 214 -8.54 28.22 2.19
N ASP A 215 -7.94 29.38 1.95
CA ASP A 215 -8.34 30.66 2.52
C ASP A 215 -9.21 31.47 1.53
N GLN A 216 -8.79 31.53 0.26
CA GLN A 216 -9.53 32.23 -0.79
C GLN A 216 -9.18 31.70 -2.18
N PHE A 217 -10.02 32.06 -3.14
CA PHE A 217 -9.79 31.86 -4.57
C PHE A 217 -9.70 33.22 -5.25
N GLU A 218 -8.79 33.34 -6.21
CA GLU A 218 -8.71 34.50 -7.10
C GLU A 218 -8.81 34.01 -8.54
N ASP A 219 -9.89 34.39 -9.22
CA ASP A 219 -10.08 34.05 -10.62
C ASP A 219 -9.23 34.96 -11.50
N LYS A 220 -8.43 34.36 -12.39
CA LYS A 220 -7.66 35.02 -13.44
C LYS A 220 -8.23 34.63 -14.80
N ASP A 221 -7.75 35.29 -15.85
CA ASP A 221 -8.26 35.10 -17.20
C ASP A 221 -8.16 33.63 -17.67
N ASP A 222 -7.05 32.96 -17.36
CA ASP A 222 -6.74 31.59 -17.81
C ASP A 222 -6.82 30.53 -16.69
N HIS A 223 -6.61 30.89 -15.43
CA HIS A 223 -6.59 29.96 -14.29
C HIS A 223 -7.22 30.57 -13.01
N THR A 224 -7.40 29.75 -11.97
CA THR A 224 -7.72 30.21 -10.62
C THR A 224 -6.49 30.04 -9.73
N VAL A 225 -6.17 31.07 -8.93
CA VAL A 225 -5.17 30.97 -7.86
C VAL A 225 -5.88 30.56 -6.57
N VAL A 226 -5.48 29.41 -6.02
CA VAL A 226 -5.95 28.90 -4.73
C VAL A 226 -4.95 29.34 -3.66
N TYR A 227 -5.38 30.21 -2.75
CA TYR A 227 -4.57 30.66 -1.63
C TYR A 227 -4.77 29.74 -0.45
N LEU A 228 -3.66 29.26 0.11
CA LEU A 228 -3.66 28.42 1.30
C LEU A 228 -3.40 29.26 2.56
N SER A 229 -3.86 28.79 3.71
CA SER A 229 -3.67 29.45 5.01
C SER A 229 -2.19 29.55 5.39
N SER A 230 -1.33 28.69 4.86
CA SER A 230 0.14 28.81 4.99
C SER A 230 0.74 30.00 4.23
N GLY A 231 -0.03 30.68 3.37
CA GLY A 231 0.44 31.72 2.46
C GLY A 231 0.89 31.20 1.09
N ARG A 232 0.89 29.88 0.89
CA ARG A 232 1.17 29.25 -0.41
C ARG A 232 0.07 29.56 -1.43
N ARG A 233 0.43 29.51 -2.70
CA ARG A 233 -0.45 29.83 -3.83
C ARG A 233 -0.34 28.70 -4.86
N LEU A 234 -1.47 28.09 -5.18
CA LEU A 234 -1.54 27.01 -6.17
C LEU A 234 -2.28 27.53 -7.40
N GLN A 235 -1.75 27.28 -8.59
CA GLN A 235 -2.46 27.60 -9.84
C GLN A 235 -3.27 26.38 -10.30
N ALA A 236 -4.55 26.57 -10.54
CA ALA A 236 -5.47 25.52 -10.93
C ALA A 236 -6.30 25.93 -12.15
N ASP A 237 -6.36 25.05 -13.15
CA ASP A 237 -7.26 25.23 -14.29
C ASP A 237 -8.65 24.65 -13.98
N LEU A 238 -8.71 23.76 -12.98
CA LEU A 238 -9.92 23.11 -12.44
C LEU A 238 -9.78 22.97 -10.92
N VAL A 239 -10.82 23.33 -10.17
CA VAL A 239 -10.88 23.12 -8.72
C VAL A 239 -12.08 22.26 -8.36
N ILE A 240 -11.88 21.21 -7.56
CA ILE A 240 -12.97 20.37 -7.04
C ILE A 240 -13.08 20.49 -5.52
N LEU A 241 -14.27 20.84 -5.03
CA LEU A 241 -14.61 20.84 -3.61
C LEU A 241 -15.16 19.48 -3.19
N ALA A 242 -14.45 18.80 -2.30
CA ALA A 242 -14.79 17.48 -1.73
C ALA A 242 -14.66 17.47 -0.19
N ILE A 243 -15.02 18.57 0.47
CA ILE A 243 -14.82 18.78 1.92
C ILE A 243 -15.94 18.20 2.82
N GLY A 244 -16.64 17.19 2.33
CA GLY A 244 -17.71 16.51 3.05
C GLY A 244 -19.13 17.03 2.76
N VAL A 245 -20.10 16.46 3.46
CA VAL A 245 -21.53 16.67 3.25
C VAL A 245 -22.24 17.00 4.56
N ARG A 246 -23.40 17.67 4.46
CA ARG A 246 -24.30 17.97 5.59
C ARG A 246 -25.70 17.40 5.32
N PRO A 247 -26.38 16.80 6.32
CA PRO A 247 -27.75 16.33 6.16
C PRO A 247 -28.70 17.39 5.59
N GLU A 248 -29.50 17.04 4.58
CA GLU A 248 -30.58 17.89 4.09
C GLU A 248 -31.75 17.79 5.09
N THR A 249 -31.96 18.88 5.84
CA THR A 249 -32.95 18.93 6.93
C THR A 249 -33.89 20.13 6.83
N THR A 250 -33.86 20.87 5.72
CA THR A 250 -34.62 22.11 5.55
C THR A 250 -36.11 21.83 5.69
N LEU A 251 -36.60 20.81 4.97
CA LEU A 251 -38.01 20.43 4.97
C LEU A 251 -38.46 19.93 6.35
N ALA A 252 -37.67 19.05 6.99
CA ALA A 252 -37.97 18.51 8.30
C ALA A 252 -38.01 19.61 9.39
N ARG A 253 -37.03 20.52 9.37
CA ARG A 253 -36.94 21.65 10.30
C ARG A 253 -38.12 22.59 10.16
N ALA A 254 -38.46 22.97 8.92
CA ALA A 254 -39.60 23.85 8.64
C ALA A 254 -40.93 23.22 9.09
N ALA A 255 -41.06 21.90 8.97
CA ALA A 255 -42.21 21.13 9.44
C ALA A 255 -42.22 20.89 10.97
N GLY A 256 -41.23 21.39 11.72
CA GLY A 256 -41.10 21.19 13.16
C GLY A 256 -40.84 19.74 13.58
N ILE A 257 -40.24 18.93 12.70
CA ILE A 257 -39.76 17.58 13.02
C ILE A 257 -38.47 17.70 13.83
N GLU A 258 -38.34 16.88 14.89
CA GLU A 258 -37.16 16.92 15.75
C GLU A 258 -35.88 16.57 14.98
N LEU A 259 -34.83 17.37 15.21
CA LEU A 259 -33.48 17.10 14.76
C LEU A 259 -32.61 16.65 15.93
N GLY A 260 -31.66 15.78 15.64
CA GLY A 260 -30.65 15.30 16.57
C GLY A 260 -29.57 16.33 16.87
N LYS A 261 -28.66 16.00 17.80
CA LYS A 261 -27.54 16.88 18.17
C LYS A 261 -26.53 17.05 17.05
N THR A 262 -26.43 16.06 16.17
CA THR A 262 -25.59 16.11 14.95
C THR A 262 -26.19 16.97 13.83
N GLY A 263 -27.43 17.44 13.99
CA GLY A 263 -28.16 18.20 12.98
C GLY A 263 -28.89 17.35 11.94
N GLY A 264 -28.80 16.02 11.98
CA GLY A 264 -29.64 15.11 11.20
C GLY A 264 -31.06 14.96 11.75
N ILE A 265 -31.99 14.42 10.96
CA ILE A 265 -33.36 14.12 11.41
C ILE A 265 -33.29 13.02 12.48
N LYS A 266 -33.89 13.27 13.64
CA LYS A 266 -33.94 12.31 14.74
C LYS A 266 -35.02 11.27 14.44
N VAL A 267 -34.65 10.00 14.51
CA VAL A 267 -35.58 8.89 14.31
C VAL A 267 -35.50 7.87 15.45
N ASN A 268 -36.59 7.13 15.66
CA ASN A 268 -36.59 5.98 16.55
C ASN A 268 -36.01 4.73 15.86
N ALA A 269 -35.97 3.60 16.57
CA ALA A 269 -35.46 2.33 16.04
C ALA A 269 -36.26 1.82 14.81
N TYR A 270 -37.48 2.29 14.58
CA TYR A 270 -38.30 1.93 13.42
C TYR A 270 -38.19 2.93 12.26
N LEU A 271 -37.25 3.88 12.36
CA LEU A 271 -37.01 4.93 11.36
C LEU A 271 -38.16 5.94 11.27
N GLN A 272 -39.03 6.01 12.29
CA GLN A 272 -40.03 7.07 12.42
C GLN A 272 -39.41 8.32 13.02
N SER A 273 -39.84 9.48 12.52
CA SER A 273 -39.51 10.78 13.10
C SER A 273 -40.31 11.06 14.39
N SER A 274 -40.24 12.29 14.90
CA SER A 274 -41.11 12.75 16.00
C SER A 274 -42.60 12.77 15.62
N ASP A 275 -42.94 12.69 14.33
CA ASP A 275 -44.30 12.50 13.84
C ASP A 275 -44.53 11.03 13.44
N PRO A 276 -45.56 10.33 13.96
CA PRO A 276 -45.77 8.90 13.73
C PRO A 276 -46.14 8.54 12.29
N ASP A 277 -46.53 9.54 11.48
CA ASP A 277 -46.88 9.36 10.07
C ASP A 277 -45.73 9.75 9.13
N ILE A 278 -44.61 10.23 9.66
CA ILE A 278 -43.43 10.63 8.90
C ILE A 278 -42.21 9.79 9.30
N TYR A 279 -41.65 9.08 8.33
CA TYR A 279 -40.41 8.31 8.44
C TYR A 279 -39.26 9.07 7.79
N ALA A 280 -38.02 8.76 8.18
CA ALA A 280 -36.84 9.31 7.53
C ALA A 280 -35.70 8.28 7.44
N VAL A 281 -34.95 8.31 6.34
CA VAL A 281 -33.85 7.36 6.06
C VAL A 281 -32.72 7.98 5.24
N GLY A 282 -31.55 7.33 5.24
CA GLY A 282 -30.39 7.71 4.46
C GLY A 282 -29.56 8.80 5.14
N ASP A 283 -28.77 9.52 4.34
CA ASP A 283 -27.78 10.48 4.85
C ASP A 283 -28.38 11.68 5.63
N ALA A 284 -29.70 11.85 5.56
CA ALA A 284 -30.42 12.90 6.26
C ALA A 284 -30.65 12.61 7.75
N ILE A 285 -30.57 11.34 8.18
CA ILE A 285 -30.89 10.94 9.56
C ILE A 285 -29.66 10.83 10.47
N GLU A 286 -29.88 11.06 11.75
CA GLU A 286 -28.95 10.67 12.81
C GLU A 286 -29.08 9.17 13.09
N VAL A 287 -27.96 8.46 13.21
CA VAL A 287 -27.94 7.00 13.49
C VAL A 287 -27.14 6.68 14.74
N THR A 288 -27.54 5.60 15.42
CA THR A 288 -26.77 5.03 16.53
C THR A 288 -25.55 4.27 15.99
N GLN A 289 -24.34 4.65 16.40
CA GLN A 289 -23.13 3.87 16.14
C GLN A 289 -23.13 2.61 17.02
N THR A 290 -22.96 1.43 16.43
CA THR A 290 -23.24 0.14 17.09
C THR A 290 -22.35 -0.20 18.28
N ILE A 291 -21.15 0.36 18.36
CA ILE A 291 -20.15 0.05 19.40
C ILE A 291 -20.21 1.07 20.54
N SER A 292 -20.15 2.36 20.21
CA SER A 292 -20.16 3.46 21.19
C SER A 292 -21.57 3.83 21.68
N GLY A 293 -22.63 3.43 20.96
CA GLY A 293 -24.01 3.85 21.23
C GLY A 293 -24.27 5.33 20.98
N ARG A 294 -23.27 6.09 20.51
CA ARG A 294 -23.41 7.52 20.22
C ARG A 294 -24.21 7.76 18.96
N GLN A 295 -24.93 8.87 18.98
CA GLN A 295 -25.62 9.37 17.80
C GLN A 295 -24.61 10.07 16.86
N VAL A 296 -24.58 9.66 15.59
CA VAL A 296 -23.60 10.09 14.59
C VAL A 296 -24.23 10.22 13.20
N LEU A 297 -23.50 10.83 12.26
CA LEU A 297 -23.85 10.85 10.84
C LEU A 297 -22.91 9.90 10.09
N ILE A 298 -23.48 8.93 9.36
CA ILE A 298 -22.72 7.99 8.53
C ILE A 298 -23.38 7.94 7.15
N PRO A 299 -22.99 8.85 6.23
CA PRO A 299 -23.61 8.98 4.92
C PRO A 299 -23.06 7.92 3.96
N LEU A 300 -23.64 6.72 3.99
CA LEU A 300 -23.22 5.58 3.18
C LEU A 300 -24.42 4.89 2.51
N ALA A 301 -24.24 4.46 1.26
CA ALA A 301 -25.30 3.87 0.45
C ALA A 301 -25.83 2.54 1.02
N GLY A 302 -24.97 1.68 1.58
CA GLY A 302 -25.38 0.41 2.18
C GLY A 302 -26.41 0.59 3.31
N PRO A 303 -26.11 1.40 4.35
CA PRO A 303 -27.08 1.82 5.35
C PRO A 303 -28.37 2.42 4.76
N ALA A 304 -28.28 3.37 3.82
CA ALA A 304 -29.45 4.02 3.23
C ALA A 304 -30.41 3.02 2.55
N ASN A 305 -29.88 2.08 1.76
CA ASN A 305 -30.69 1.03 1.12
C ASN A 305 -31.35 0.11 2.15
N ARG A 306 -30.61 -0.36 3.17
CA ARG A 306 -31.16 -1.20 4.24
C ARG A 306 -32.25 -0.48 5.02
N GLN A 307 -32.02 0.79 5.36
CA GLN A 307 -33.00 1.64 6.04
C GLN A 307 -34.26 1.84 5.19
N GLY A 308 -34.13 2.17 3.91
CA GLY A 308 -35.29 2.32 3.00
C GLY A 308 -36.13 1.06 2.93
N ARG A 309 -35.49 -0.12 2.81
CA ARG A 309 -36.17 -1.41 2.85
C ARG A 309 -36.91 -1.65 4.18
N MET A 310 -36.30 -1.29 5.30
CA MET A 310 -36.89 -1.47 6.63
C MET A 310 -38.04 -0.47 6.89
N ALA A 311 -37.90 0.79 6.47
CA ALA A 311 -38.95 1.80 6.58
C ALA A 311 -40.19 1.38 5.78
N ALA A 312 -40.02 0.82 4.59
CA ALA A 312 -41.12 0.24 3.82
C ALA A 312 -41.87 -0.88 4.58
N ASP A 313 -41.13 -1.81 5.20
CA ASP A 313 -41.73 -2.86 6.04
C ASP A 313 -42.45 -2.25 7.26
N ASN A 314 -41.88 -1.21 7.88
CA ASN A 314 -42.47 -0.56 9.06
C ASN A 314 -43.72 0.27 8.73
N ILE A 315 -43.75 0.92 7.56
CA ILE A 315 -44.90 1.68 7.06
C ILE A 315 -46.10 0.74 6.82
N ILE A 316 -45.87 -0.41 6.17
CA ILE A 316 -46.94 -1.33 5.77
C ILE A 316 -47.35 -2.29 6.90
N CYS A 317 -46.39 -2.84 7.64
CA CYS A 317 -46.65 -3.89 8.61
C CYS A 317 -46.75 -3.38 10.06
N GLY A 318 -46.64 -2.06 10.30
CA GLY A 318 -46.78 -1.46 11.63
C GLY A 318 -45.55 -1.64 12.52
N ASN A 319 -44.42 -1.01 12.18
CA ASN A 319 -43.22 -0.89 13.01
C ASN A 319 -42.71 -2.21 13.61
N THR A 320 -42.52 -3.24 12.78
CA THR A 320 -42.10 -4.58 13.22
C THR A 320 -40.59 -4.82 13.08
N LYS A 321 -39.86 -3.94 12.40
CA LYS A 321 -38.43 -4.09 12.10
C LYS A 321 -37.61 -2.96 12.71
N ALA A 322 -36.89 -3.28 13.78
CA ALA A 322 -35.96 -2.34 14.42
C ALA A 322 -34.61 -2.31 13.69
N TYR A 323 -34.14 -1.10 13.38
CA TYR A 323 -32.80 -0.82 12.89
C TYR A 323 -31.79 -0.95 14.03
N ARG A 324 -30.75 -1.75 13.82
CA ARG A 324 -29.74 -2.08 14.83
C ARG A 324 -28.55 -1.12 14.86
N GLY A 325 -28.69 0.06 14.26
CA GLY A 325 -27.61 1.04 14.12
C GLY A 325 -26.66 0.75 12.95
N THR A 326 -25.57 1.51 12.91
CA THR A 326 -24.58 1.52 11.82
C THR A 326 -23.16 1.33 12.37
N GLN A 327 -22.41 0.38 11.80
CA GLN A 327 -21.00 0.16 12.16
C GLN A 327 -20.06 1.19 11.52
N GLY A 328 -20.37 1.64 10.30
CA GLY A 328 -19.49 2.51 9.52
C GLY A 328 -18.55 1.76 8.56
N THR A 329 -18.87 0.51 8.23
CA THR A 329 -18.10 -0.28 7.24
C THR A 329 -18.01 0.45 5.91
N SER A 330 -16.78 0.69 5.44
CA SER A 330 -16.51 1.43 4.22
C SER A 330 -15.18 1.02 3.59
N ILE A 331 -15.06 1.28 2.29
CA ILE A 331 -13.89 0.97 1.47
C ILE A 331 -13.80 1.98 0.32
N LEU A 332 -12.59 2.29 -0.12
CA LEU A 332 -12.33 3.01 -1.37
C LEU A 332 -11.14 2.42 -2.11
N LYS A 333 -11.08 2.69 -3.43
CA LYS A 333 -9.90 2.53 -4.25
C LYS A 333 -9.06 3.80 -4.19
N ALA A 334 -7.78 3.66 -3.86
CA ALA A 334 -6.77 4.70 -3.87
C ALA A 334 -5.63 4.24 -4.79
N PHE A 335 -5.79 4.48 -6.09
CA PHE A 335 -4.97 3.95 -7.16
C PHE A 335 -4.91 2.42 -7.12
N ASP A 336 -3.77 1.84 -6.75
CA ASP A 336 -3.58 0.39 -6.73
C ASP A 336 -3.99 -0.23 -5.38
N LEU A 337 -4.31 0.59 -4.38
CA LEU A 337 -4.64 0.14 -3.04
C LEU A 337 -6.15 0.19 -2.81
N ALA A 338 -6.65 -0.81 -2.10
CA ALA A 338 -7.91 -0.71 -1.39
C ALA A 338 -7.63 -0.24 0.05
N ALA A 339 -8.40 0.72 0.53
CA ALA A 339 -8.35 1.24 1.89
C ALA A 339 -9.72 1.08 2.54
N ALA A 340 -9.82 0.21 3.54
CA ALA A 340 -11.08 -0.25 4.11
C ALA A 340 -11.09 -0.17 5.65
N THR A 341 -12.28 0.07 6.23
CA THR A 341 -12.46 0.20 7.68
C THR A 341 -13.85 -0.25 8.13
N THR A 342 -13.97 -0.70 9.37
CA THR A 342 -15.25 -1.00 10.03
C THR A 342 -15.16 -0.74 11.53
N GLY A 343 -16.26 -0.34 12.16
CA GLY A 343 -16.31 -0.04 13.59
C GLY A 343 -15.75 1.35 13.94
N LEU A 344 -15.00 1.42 15.04
CA LEU A 344 -14.38 2.66 15.52
C LEU A 344 -12.85 2.64 15.32
N ASN A 345 -12.29 3.81 14.99
CA ASN A 345 -10.84 4.02 14.98
C ASN A 345 -10.33 4.58 16.33
N GLU A 346 -9.01 4.68 16.52
CA GLU A 346 -8.43 5.13 17.80
C GLU A 346 -8.89 6.54 18.17
N LYS A 347 -8.96 7.45 17.19
CA LYS A 347 -9.42 8.84 17.41
C LYS A 347 -10.83 8.86 18.00
N GLN A 348 -11.73 8.04 17.45
CA GLN A 348 -13.11 7.95 17.93
C GLN A 348 -13.21 7.28 19.30
N LEU A 349 -12.41 6.24 19.56
CA LEU A 349 -12.37 5.55 20.86
C LEU A 349 -11.85 6.47 21.97
N ASN A 350 -10.77 7.21 21.69
CA ASN A 350 -10.22 8.21 22.59
C ASN A 350 -11.23 9.34 22.88
N ALA A 351 -11.87 9.89 21.85
CA ALA A 351 -12.96 10.87 22.02
C ALA A 351 -14.18 10.28 22.74
N ALA A 352 -14.32 8.95 22.74
CA ALA A 352 -15.36 8.24 23.46
C ALA A 352 -15.03 7.92 24.91
N GLY A 353 -13.76 8.03 25.32
CA GLY A 353 -13.29 7.55 26.62
C GLY A 353 -13.45 6.03 26.74
N ILE A 354 -13.38 5.30 25.63
CA ILE A 354 -13.47 3.83 25.60
C ILE A 354 -12.04 3.28 25.62
N PRO A 355 -11.61 2.59 26.68
CA PRO A 355 -10.30 1.93 26.70
C PRO A 355 -10.21 0.86 25.61
N PHE A 356 -9.03 0.74 25.01
CA PHE A 356 -8.79 -0.25 23.96
C PHE A 356 -7.33 -0.68 23.92
N LEU A 357 -7.11 -1.83 23.31
CA LEU A 357 -5.85 -2.38 22.87
C LEU A 357 -5.84 -2.40 21.33
N SER A 358 -4.67 -2.39 20.72
CA SER A 358 -4.54 -2.49 19.27
C SER A 358 -3.34 -3.33 18.85
N CYS A 359 -3.43 -3.94 17.67
CA CYS A 359 -2.32 -4.61 17.02
C CYS A 359 -2.36 -4.38 15.51
N ILE A 360 -1.18 -4.39 14.88
CA ILE A 360 -1.00 -4.24 13.43
C ILE A 360 -0.23 -5.44 12.90
N THR A 361 -0.74 -6.08 11.86
CA THR A 361 -0.11 -7.20 11.17
C THR A 361 0.05 -6.92 9.68
N HIS A 362 1.07 -7.52 9.07
CA HIS A 362 1.33 -7.41 7.63
C HIS A 362 1.48 -8.79 7.00
N SER A 363 0.37 -9.33 6.49
CA SER A 363 0.30 -10.70 5.95
C SER A 363 0.10 -10.67 4.43
N GLY A 364 0.47 -11.75 3.74
CA GLY A 364 0.12 -11.91 2.32
C GLY A 364 -1.39 -12.05 2.12
N SER A 365 -1.90 -11.54 0.99
CA SER A 365 -3.31 -11.66 0.57
C SER A 365 -3.69 -13.12 0.35
N HIS A 366 -2.74 -13.91 -0.15
CA HIS A 366 -2.79 -15.36 -0.28
C HIS A 366 -1.38 -15.96 -0.08
N ALA A 367 -1.24 -17.27 -0.31
CA ALA A 367 0.00 -18.00 -0.05
C ALA A 367 1.19 -17.38 -0.81
N SER A 368 2.26 -17.06 -0.08
CA SER A 368 3.40 -16.30 -0.63
C SER A 368 4.17 -17.02 -1.74
N TYR A 369 4.07 -18.34 -1.83
CA TYR A 369 4.67 -19.14 -2.89
C TYR A 369 3.84 -19.16 -4.19
N TYR A 370 2.59 -18.68 -4.15
CA TYR A 370 1.73 -18.59 -5.32
C TYR A 370 1.87 -17.20 -5.98
N PRO A 371 1.95 -17.09 -7.32
CA PRO A 371 2.14 -15.82 -8.01
C PRO A 371 1.12 -14.75 -7.61
N GLY A 372 1.56 -13.49 -7.63
CA GLY A 372 0.69 -12.33 -7.43
C GLY A 372 0.32 -12.01 -5.97
N ALA A 373 0.85 -12.74 -4.98
CA ALA A 373 0.60 -12.44 -3.57
C ALA A 373 1.03 -11.00 -3.22
N LYS A 374 0.10 -10.20 -2.67
CA LYS A 374 0.36 -8.83 -2.23
C LYS A 374 0.24 -8.75 -0.72
N GLN A 375 0.98 -7.85 -0.09
CA GLN A 375 0.87 -7.68 1.35
C GLN A 375 -0.35 -6.82 1.72
N ILE A 376 -1.01 -7.18 2.82
CA ILE A 376 -2.12 -6.46 3.44
C ILE A 376 -1.67 -6.02 4.82
N SER A 377 -1.77 -4.72 5.10
CA SER A 377 -1.66 -4.17 6.45
C SER A 377 -3.04 -4.20 7.10
N LEU A 378 -3.16 -4.90 8.23
CA LEU A 378 -4.41 -5.04 8.98
C LEU A 378 -4.20 -4.53 10.41
N LYS A 379 -5.02 -3.57 10.83
CA LYS A 379 -5.10 -3.07 12.19
C LYS A 379 -6.38 -3.57 12.84
N LEU A 380 -6.28 -4.07 14.08
CA LEU A 380 -7.39 -4.52 14.89
C LEU A 380 -7.43 -3.73 16.20
N LEU A 381 -8.61 -3.28 16.61
CA LEU A 381 -8.87 -2.58 17.88
C LEU A 381 -9.87 -3.40 18.71
N PHE A 382 -9.56 -3.61 19.99
CA PHE A 382 -10.35 -4.49 20.85
C PHE A 382 -10.24 -4.11 22.34
N THR A 383 -11.17 -4.58 23.17
CA THR A 383 -11.12 -4.40 24.64
C THR A 383 -10.22 -5.45 25.30
N ASP A 384 -9.90 -5.27 26.58
CA ASP A 384 -9.21 -6.27 27.42
C ASP A 384 -10.03 -7.54 27.66
N GLU A 385 -11.35 -7.53 27.42
CA GLU A 385 -12.18 -8.75 27.38
C GLU A 385 -12.32 -9.37 25.98
N GLY A 386 -11.57 -8.84 25.00
CA GLY A 386 -11.51 -9.32 23.63
C GLY A 386 -12.65 -8.90 22.73
N LYS A 387 -13.51 -7.95 23.13
CA LYS A 387 -14.57 -7.43 22.26
C LYS A 387 -13.95 -6.60 21.12
N ILE A 388 -14.30 -6.92 19.87
CA ILE A 388 -13.79 -6.19 18.70
C ILE A 388 -14.49 -4.82 18.61
N LEU A 389 -13.68 -3.76 18.55
CA LEU A 389 -14.15 -2.36 18.50
C LEU A 389 -14.03 -1.78 17.09
N GLY A 390 -13.09 -2.26 16.28
CA GLY A 390 -12.93 -1.83 14.91
C GLY A 390 -11.74 -2.50 14.22
N ALA A 391 -11.67 -2.35 12.91
CA ALA A 391 -10.55 -2.81 12.12
C ALA A 391 -10.35 -1.97 10.86
N GLN A 392 -9.12 -1.93 10.38
CA GLN A 392 -8.71 -1.20 9.18
C GLN A 392 -7.78 -2.07 8.34
N ALA A 393 -7.98 -2.11 7.03
CA ALA A 393 -7.14 -2.88 6.11
C ALA A 393 -6.72 -2.00 4.94
N VAL A 394 -5.43 -2.02 4.61
CA VAL A 394 -4.86 -1.34 3.44
C VAL A 394 -3.97 -2.31 2.69
N GLY A 395 -4.22 -2.48 1.39
CA GLY A 395 -3.44 -3.37 0.54
C GLY A 395 -3.93 -3.40 -0.90
N ALA A 396 -3.09 -3.88 -1.82
CA ALA A 396 -3.43 -3.94 -3.25
C ALA A 396 -4.39 -5.09 -3.61
N ASP A 397 -4.55 -6.06 -2.71
CA ASP A 397 -5.41 -7.22 -2.94
C ASP A 397 -5.98 -7.73 -1.60
N GLY A 398 -7.23 -8.17 -1.61
CA GLY A 398 -7.90 -8.87 -0.50
C GLY A 398 -8.24 -8.06 0.75
N ALA A 399 -8.13 -6.73 0.74
CA ALA A 399 -8.49 -5.87 1.88
C ALA A 399 -10.00 -5.85 2.15
N ASP A 400 -10.80 -5.84 1.09
CA ASP A 400 -12.26 -5.98 1.08
C ASP A 400 -12.71 -7.23 1.86
N LYS A 401 -12.20 -8.41 1.48
CA LYS A 401 -12.54 -9.68 2.13
C LYS A 401 -12.28 -9.66 3.62
N ARG A 402 -11.16 -9.09 4.06
CA ARG A 402 -10.78 -9.06 5.48
C ARG A 402 -11.70 -8.13 6.28
N ILE A 403 -12.04 -6.97 5.73
CA ILE A 403 -12.97 -6.05 6.39
C ILE A 403 -14.39 -6.61 6.44
N ASP A 404 -14.85 -7.31 5.40
CA ASP A 404 -16.17 -7.95 5.40
C ASP A 404 -16.28 -9.06 6.47
N VAL A 405 -15.23 -9.89 6.62
CA VAL A 405 -15.17 -10.90 7.68
C VAL A 405 -15.21 -10.25 9.06
N ILE A 406 -14.42 -9.20 9.31
CA ILE A 406 -14.40 -8.53 10.62
C ILE A 406 -15.70 -7.77 10.88
N ALA A 407 -16.29 -7.12 9.87
CA ALA A 407 -17.59 -6.45 10.01
C ALA A 407 -18.69 -7.45 10.39
N THR A 408 -18.65 -8.64 9.78
CA THR A 408 -19.53 -9.76 10.14
C THR A 408 -19.28 -10.24 11.56
N ALA A 409 -18.02 -10.39 11.98
CA ALA A 409 -17.65 -10.77 13.34
C ALA A 409 -18.16 -9.75 14.38
N ILE A 410 -17.94 -8.45 14.15
CA ILE A 410 -18.47 -7.37 15.00
C ILE A 410 -20.01 -7.42 15.04
N HIS A 411 -20.66 -7.69 13.91
CA HIS A 411 -22.13 -7.80 13.86
C HIS A 411 -22.65 -9.01 14.65
N GLY A 412 -21.94 -10.13 14.59
CA GLY A 412 -22.24 -11.37 15.31
C GLY A 412 -21.87 -11.32 16.80
N GLY A 413 -21.18 -10.28 17.26
CA GLY A 413 -20.70 -10.17 18.64
C GLY A 413 -19.53 -11.11 18.94
N LEU A 414 -18.81 -11.55 17.90
CA LEU A 414 -17.60 -12.36 18.05
C LEU A 414 -16.47 -11.52 18.67
N LYS A 415 -15.56 -12.23 19.32
CA LYS A 415 -14.38 -11.71 20.01
C LYS A 415 -13.10 -12.00 19.21
N VAL A 416 -12.00 -11.43 19.68
CA VAL A 416 -10.65 -11.67 19.14
C VAL A 416 -10.27 -13.14 19.15
N GLU A 417 -10.65 -13.89 20.20
CA GLU A 417 -10.44 -15.34 20.29
C GLU A 417 -11.15 -16.10 19.18
N ASP A 418 -12.39 -15.72 18.84
CA ASP A 418 -13.12 -16.34 17.73
C ASP A 418 -12.43 -16.09 16.39
N LEU A 419 -11.82 -14.91 16.18
CA LEU A 419 -11.06 -14.63 14.94
C LEU A 419 -9.88 -15.59 14.75
N ALA A 420 -9.25 -16.02 15.85
CA ALA A 420 -8.15 -16.99 15.83
C ALA A 420 -8.60 -18.39 15.39
N GLU A 421 -9.90 -18.71 15.57
CA GLU A 421 -10.51 -20.02 15.31
C GLU A 421 -11.33 -20.08 14.01
N LEU A 422 -11.59 -18.94 13.35
CA LEU A 422 -12.36 -18.90 12.11
C LEU A 422 -11.76 -19.81 11.02
N GLU A 423 -12.56 -20.79 10.58
CA GLU A 423 -12.26 -21.63 9.43
C GLU A 423 -12.66 -20.92 8.12
N LEU A 424 -11.68 -20.29 7.47
CA LEU A 424 -11.88 -19.55 6.22
C LEU A 424 -11.45 -20.39 5.01
N ALA A 425 -12.07 -20.14 3.86
CA ALA A 425 -11.77 -20.87 2.62
C ALA A 425 -10.30 -20.69 2.21
N TYR A 426 -9.58 -21.81 2.04
CA TYR A 426 -8.18 -21.83 1.68
C TYR A 426 -7.89 -22.66 0.42
N ALA A 427 -7.28 -21.99 -0.55
CA ALA A 427 -6.41 -22.57 -1.57
C ALA A 427 -5.33 -21.53 -1.93
N PRO A 428 -4.17 -21.93 -2.47
CA PRO A 428 -3.06 -21.01 -2.71
C PRO A 428 -3.37 -19.71 -3.47
N PRO A 429 -4.29 -19.67 -4.46
CA PRO A 429 -4.64 -18.43 -5.17
C PRO A 429 -5.50 -17.44 -4.37
N PHE A 430 -6.12 -17.87 -3.27
CA PHE A 430 -7.19 -17.10 -2.60
C PHE A 430 -6.88 -16.80 -1.14
N GLY A 431 -6.01 -17.58 -0.50
CA GLY A 431 -5.73 -17.44 0.93
C GLY A 431 -4.45 -18.13 1.35
N SER A 432 -4.22 -18.13 2.65
CA SER A 432 -3.15 -18.87 3.31
C SER A 432 -3.76 -19.84 4.32
N ALA A 433 -3.03 -20.89 4.68
CA ALA A 433 -3.49 -21.86 5.69
C ALA A 433 -3.88 -21.19 7.03
N LYS A 434 -3.27 -20.03 7.32
CA LYS A 434 -3.71 -19.09 8.35
C LYS A 434 -4.01 -17.78 7.63
N ASP A 435 -5.28 -17.39 7.59
CA ASP A 435 -5.67 -16.13 6.96
C ASP A 435 -5.10 -14.94 7.76
N PRO A 436 -4.82 -13.78 7.13
CA PRO A 436 -4.61 -12.51 7.83
C PRO A 436 -5.57 -12.26 9.01
N ILE A 437 -6.84 -12.68 8.93
CA ILE A 437 -7.78 -12.63 10.06
C ILE A 437 -7.33 -13.50 11.24
N ASN A 438 -6.97 -14.76 10.99
CA ASN A 438 -6.47 -15.66 12.04
C ASN A 438 -5.17 -15.11 12.64
N ILE A 439 -4.27 -14.57 11.82
CA ILE A 439 -3.02 -13.96 12.28
C ILE A 439 -3.29 -12.77 13.21
N ALA A 440 -4.22 -11.87 12.85
CA ALA A 440 -4.61 -10.77 13.73
C ALA A 440 -5.27 -11.29 15.03
N GLY A 441 -6.10 -12.33 14.94
CA GLY A 441 -6.68 -13.03 16.10
C GLY A 441 -5.60 -13.59 17.04
N TYR A 442 -4.59 -14.28 16.51
CA TYR A 442 -3.48 -14.81 17.32
C TYR A 442 -2.67 -13.71 18.00
N VAL A 443 -2.32 -12.63 17.28
CA VAL A 443 -1.59 -11.51 17.90
C VAL A 443 -2.44 -10.85 18.98
N GLY A 444 -3.72 -10.58 18.70
CA GLY A 444 -4.64 -10.02 19.69
C GLY A 444 -4.79 -10.92 20.93
N LEU A 445 -4.95 -12.23 20.76
CA LEU A 445 -5.04 -13.20 21.86
C LEU A 445 -3.74 -13.25 22.68
N ASN A 446 -2.58 -13.15 22.03
CA ASN A 446 -1.31 -13.11 22.73
C ASN A 446 -1.19 -11.87 23.63
N VAL A 447 -1.71 -10.72 23.18
CA VAL A 447 -1.80 -9.47 23.95
C VAL A 447 -2.76 -9.64 25.13
N LEU A 448 -3.96 -10.18 24.90
CA LEU A 448 -4.96 -10.42 25.95
C LEU A 448 -4.44 -11.33 27.06
N ASN A 449 -3.72 -12.38 26.70
CA ASN A 449 -3.12 -13.32 27.65
C ASN A 449 -1.80 -12.82 28.25
N GLN A 450 -1.45 -11.54 28.04
CA GLN A 450 -0.22 -10.90 28.54
C GLN A 450 1.07 -11.64 28.12
N SER A 451 0.99 -12.42 27.06
CA SER A 451 2.09 -13.25 26.54
C SER A 451 2.92 -12.52 25.48
N HIS A 452 2.50 -11.31 25.12
CA HIS A 452 3.10 -10.42 24.11
C HIS A 452 2.77 -8.97 24.44
N ASP A 453 3.71 -8.26 25.06
CA ASP A 453 3.61 -6.82 25.30
C ASP A 453 4.02 -6.03 24.04
N LEU A 454 3.20 -5.06 23.66
CA LEU A 454 3.35 -4.27 22.43
C LEU A 454 3.57 -2.80 22.78
N THR A 455 4.41 -2.15 21.98
CA THR A 455 4.46 -0.69 21.90
C THR A 455 4.05 -0.25 20.49
N ASP A 456 3.35 0.88 20.37
CA ASP A 456 2.99 1.47 19.09
C ASP A 456 4.09 2.42 18.58
N TRP A 457 4.01 2.75 17.28
CA TRP A 457 5.00 3.59 16.62
C TRP A 457 5.08 5.01 17.22
N ARG A 458 3.95 5.57 17.68
CA ARG A 458 3.85 6.95 18.16
C ARG A 458 4.47 7.06 19.55
N THR A 459 4.20 6.09 20.41
CA THR A 459 4.82 5.96 21.73
C THR A 459 6.34 5.82 21.60
N LEU A 460 6.82 4.91 20.74
CA LEU A 460 8.25 4.75 20.50
C LEU A 460 8.88 6.02 19.92
N HIS A 461 8.29 6.60 18.88
CA HIS A 461 8.83 7.81 18.23
C HIS A 461 8.91 8.99 19.21
N SER A 462 7.88 9.21 20.03
CA SER A 462 7.87 10.29 21.03
C SER A 462 8.98 10.13 22.08
N ARG A 463 9.29 8.89 22.49
CA ARG A 463 10.40 8.61 23.42
C ARG A 463 11.76 8.88 22.79
N LEU A 464 11.93 8.52 21.52
CA LEU A 464 13.17 8.75 20.77
C LEU A 464 13.41 10.25 20.55
N GLU A 465 12.38 11.02 20.18
CA GLU A 465 12.45 12.48 20.05
C GLU A 465 12.77 13.18 21.39
N ALA A 466 12.29 12.62 22.51
CA ALA A 466 12.63 13.09 23.84
C ALA A 466 14.08 12.72 24.28
N GLY A 467 14.82 11.98 23.47
CA GLY A 467 16.19 11.56 23.77
C GLY A 467 16.28 10.52 24.89
N ASP A 468 15.26 9.67 25.04
CA ASP A 468 15.22 8.64 26.08
C ASP A 468 16.38 7.61 25.90
N SER A 469 17.46 7.81 26.66
CA SER A 469 18.62 6.91 26.66
C SER A 469 18.46 5.68 27.56
N ASP A 470 17.35 5.54 28.28
CA ASP A 470 17.08 4.39 29.14
C ASP A 470 16.70 3.15 28.31
N ILE A 471 16.08 3.34 27.14
CA ILE A 471 15.67 2.22 26.29
C ILE A 471 16.81 1.58 25.52
N GLN A 472 16.77 0.26 25.42
CA GLN A 472 17.56 -0.53 24.49
C GLN A 472 16.71 -0.86 23.28
N LEU A 473 16.94 -0.15 22.18
CA LEU A 473 16.25 -0.39 20.92
C LEU A 473 17.00 -1.46 20.10
N ILE A 474 16.40 -2.64 19.93
CA ILE A 474 17.04 -3.79 19.28
C ILE A 474 16.31 -4.14 17.98
N ASP A 475 17.04 -4.04 16.87
CA ASP A 475 16.59 -4.49 15.56
C ASP A 475 17.00 -5.95 15.34
N VAL A 476 16.02 -6.85 15.29
CA VAL A 476 16.28 -8.29 15.14
C VAL A 476 16.21 -8.79 13.70
N ARG A 477 16.24 -7.89 12.72
CA ARG A 477 16.40 -8.23 11.29
C ARG A 477 17.83 -8.67 10.99
N THR A 478 18.06 -9.19 9.78
CA THR A 478 19.41 -9.51 9.31
C THR A 478 20.26 -8.24 9.17
N ALA A 479 21.58 -8.40 9.15
CA ALA A 479 22.50 -7.28 8.93
C ALA A 479 22.24 -6.57 7.59
N ASP A 480 21.85 -7.33 6.55
CA ASP A 480 21.52 -6.77 5.23
C ASP A 480 20.26 -5.88 5.29
N GLU A 481 19.20 -6.35 5.95
CA GLU A 481 17.98 -5.56 6.16
C GLU A 481 18.27 -4.30 6.99
N PHE A 482 19.14 -4.41 8.00
CA PHE A 482 19.56 -3.28 8.83
C PHE A 482 20.37 -2.24 8.02
N GLY A 483 21.28 -2.70 7.14
CA GLY A 483 22.10 -1.84 6.29
C GLY A 483 21.30 -1.03 5.26
N LEU A 484 20.07 -1.44 4.95
CA LEU A 484 19.15 -0.73 4.06
C LEU A 484 18.38 0.41 4.76
N GLY A 485 18.50 0.52 6.07
CA GLY A 485 17.81 1.50 6.90
C GLY A 485 17.18 0.85 8.13
N SER A 486 17.23 1.56 9.25
CA SER A 486 16.66 1.14 10.54
C SER A 486 16.20 2.35 11.35
N ILE A 487 15.54 2.12 12.48
CA ILE A 487 15.17 3.19 13.41
C ILE A 487 16.44 3.80 14.01
N PRO A 488 16.58 5.13 14.06
CA PRO A 488 17.76 5.76 14.65
C PRO A 488 18.05 5.24 16.05
N THR A 489 19.33 5.04 16.36
CA THR A 489 19.86 4.50 17.64
C THR A 489 19.65 3.00 17.87
N ALA A 490 18.99 2.27 16.95
CA ALA A 490 18.81 0.82 17.08
C ALA A 490 20.14 0.05 16.98
N ARG A 491 20.32 -0.96 17.84
CA ARG A 491 21.40 -1.96 17.74
C ARG A 491 20.90 -3.18 17.00
N ASN A 492 21.65 -3.68 16.02
CA ASN A 492 21.27 -4.89 15.29
C ASN A 492 21.76 -6.16 15.99
N ILE A 493 20.83 -7.06 16.30
CA ILE A 493 21.11 -8.42 16.77
C ILE A 493 20.12 -9.35 16.09
N ASP A 494 20.54 -10.00 15.00
CA ASP A 494 19.70 -10.93 14.24
C ASP A 494 19.00 -11.94 15.18
N VAL A 495 17.69 -12.14 14.99
CA VAL A 495 16.88 -13.06 15.80
C VAL A 495 17.48 -14.47 15.88
N ASN A 496 18.19 -14.91 14.84
CA ASN A 496 18.83 -16.23 14.79
C ASN A 496 20.07 -16.31 15.69
N GLN A 497 20.74 -15.18 15.94
CA GLN A 497 21.93 -15.08 16.79
C GLN A 497 21.60 -14.63 18.23
N LEU A 498 20.39 -14.11 18.46
CA LEU A 498 19.98 -13.51 19.72
C LEU A 498 20.18 -14.43 20.94
N ARG A 499 19.97 -15.74 20.79
CA ARG A 499 20.11 -16.72 21.90
C ARG A 499 21.53 -16.80 22.46
N GLU A 500 22.52 -16.56 21.63
CA GLU A 500 23.94 -16.62 21.99
C GLU A 500 24.44 -15.27 22.52
N ARG A 501 23.63 -14.21 22.37
CA ARG A 501 24.04 -12.81 22.58
C ARG A 501 23.17 -12.09 23.62
N PHE A 502 22.48 -12.82 24.50
CA PHE A 502 21.67 -12.21 25.56
C PHE A 502 22.48 -11.35 26.52
N ASP A 503 23.75 -11.69 26.75
CA ASP A 503 24.62 -10.98 27.68
C ASP A 503 25.04 -9.59 27.16
N GLU A 504 24.78 -9.28 25.88
CA GLU A 504 24.98 -7.94 25.32
C GLU A 504 23.86 -6.95 25.65
N LEU A 505 22.78 -7.45 26.26
CA LEU A 505 21.61 -6.67 26.66
C LEU A 505 21.57 -6.50 28.18
N ASP A 506 21.36 -5.28 28.63
CA ASP A 506 21.19 -4.96 30.05
C ASP A 506 19.80 -5.39 30.51
N ARG A 507 19.72 -6.34 31.44
CA ARG A 507 18.46 -6.89 31.96
C ARG A 507 17.67 -5.90 32.79
N ASN A 508 18.30 -4.83 33.29
CA ASN A 508 17.66 -3.83 34.15
C ASN A 508 16.99 -2.70 33.36
N LYS A 509 17.35 -2.54 32.08
CA LYS A 509 16.82 -1.51 31.19
C LYS A 509 15.64 -2.03 30.36
N PRO A 510 14.67 -1.16 30.03
CA PRO A 510 13.65 -1.50 29.04
C PRO A 510 14.28 -1.93 27.72
N VAL A 511 13.73 -2.95 27.10
CA VAL A 511 14.10 -3.38 25.75
C VAL A 511 12.89 -3.16 24.85
N VAL A 512 13.06 -2.36 23.80
CA VAL A 512 12.10 -2.31 22.70
C VAL A 512 12.71 -3.06 21.53
N ILE A 513 12.07 -4.15 21.13
CA ILE A 513 12.52 -4.95 20.00
C ILE A 513 11.61 -4.71 18.81
N PHE A 514 12.18 -4.81 17.61
CA PHE A 514 11.39 -4.78 16.40
C PHE A 514 12.08 -5.58 15.29
N CYS A 515 11.28 -5.95 14.30
CA CYS A 515 11.78 -6.46 13.03
C CYS A 515 11.02 -5.79 11.89
N GLN A 516 11.07 -6.34 10.67
CA GLN A 516 10.41 -5.72 9.52
C GLN A 516 8.89 -5.53 9.72
N ILE A 517 8.20 -6.54 10.23
CA ILE A 517 6.72 -6.57 10.32
C ILE A 517 6.18 -7.01 11.70
N GLY A 518 7.04 -7.07 12.72
CA GLY A 518 6.69 -7.49 14.08
C GLY A 518 6.78 -8.99 14.38
N LEU A 519 6.69 -9.89 13.38
CA LEU A 519 6.70 -11.35 13.60
C LEU A 519 8.01 -11.88 14.24
N ARG A 520 9.17 -11.61 13.62
CA ARG A 520 10.48 -12.00 14.20
C ARG A 520 10.76 -11.27 15.52
N GLY A 521 10.25 -10.04 15.67
CA GLY A 521 10.25 -9.32 16.93
C GLY A 521 9.50 -10.10 18.02
N TYR A 522 8.32 -10.64 17.71
CA TYR A 522 7.58 -11.49 18.66
C TYR A 522 8.36 -12.75 19.08
N LEU A 523 9.07 -13.39 18.14
CA LEU A 523 9.94 -14.53 18.50
C LEU A 523 11.05 -14.09 19.48
N ALA A 524 11.73 -12.99 19.19
CA ALA A 524 12.73 -12.41 20.07
C ALA A 524 12.14 -12.00 21.45
N TYR A 525 10.92 -11.45 21.47
CA TYR A 525 10.20 -11.11 22.71
C TYR A 525 10.08 -12.35 23.59
N ARG A 526 9.55 -13.45 23.03
CA ARG A 526 9.35 -14.70 23.76
C ARG A 526 10.66 -15.27 24.27
N MET A 527 11.73 -15.20 23.48
CA MET A 527 13.06 -15.62 23.90
C MET A 527 13.57 -14.82 25.11
N LEU A 528 13.47 -13.50 25.06
CA LEU A 528 13.95 -12.61 26.13
C LEU A 528 13.15 -12.81 27.43
N ILE A 529 11.81 -12.83 27.35
CA ILE A 529 10.96 -13.07 28.53
C ILE A 529 11.30 -14.42 29.19
N GLN A 530 11.46 -15.48 28.41
CA GLN A 530 11.81 -16.81 28.93
C GLN A 530 13.22 -16.89 29.51
N HIS A 531 14.10 -15.96 29.14
CA HIS A 531 15.45 -15.84 29.71
C HIS A 531 15.52 -14.81 30.84
N GLY A 532 14.39 -14.38 31.41
CA GLY A 532 14.36 -13.57 32.63
C GLY A 532 14.42 -12.06 32.41
N PHE A 533 14.25 -11.56 31.18
CA PHE A 533 13.97 -10.15 30.96
C PHE A 533 12.53 -9.84 31.36
N THR A 534 12.30 -8.74 32.08
CA THR A 534 10.96 -8.40 32.62
C THR A 534 10.34 -7.16 31.99
N ARG A 535 11.12 -6.34 31.28
CA ARG A 535 10.69 -5.07 30.67
C ARG A 535 10.98 -5.09 29.17
N VAL A 536 10.28 -5.93 28.42
CA VAL A 536 10.45 -6.06 26.96
C VAL A 536 9.15 -5.65 26.28
N GLN A 537 9.21 -4.88 25.21
CA GLN A 537 8.07 -4.58 24.35
C GLN A 537 8.44 -4.82 22.90
N ASN A 538 7.51 -5.37 22.11
CA ASN A 538 7.68 -5.52 20.66
C ASN A 538 6.95 -4.40 19.92
N LEU A 539 7.58 -3.81 18.90
CA LEU A 539 6.97 -2.78 18.08
C LEU A 539 5.88 -3.38 17.18
N SER A 540 4.62 -2.98 17.41
CA SER A 540 3.47 -3.39 16.62
C SER A 540 3.62 -2.96 15.15
N GLY A 541 3.41 -3.88 14.20
CA GLY A 541 3.68 -3.65 12.78
C GLY A 541 5.17 -3.54 12.38
N GLY A 542 6.10 -3.47 13.34
CA GLY A 542 7.54 -3.41 13.10
C GLY A 542 8.03 -2.15 12.39
N TYR A 543 9.23 -2.24 11.80
CA TYR A 543 9.91 -1.15 11.09
C TYR A 543 9.06 -0.60 9.94
N LYS A 544 8.27 -1.45 9.28
CA LYS A 544 7.44 -1.05 8.14
C LYS A 544 6.40 0.01 8.52
N THR A 545 5.60 -0.27 9.55
CA THR A 545 4.62 0.70 10.07
C THR A 545 5.28 1.96 10.60
N TYR A 546 6.38 1.81 11.34
CA TYR A 546 7.12 2.96 11.87
C TYR A 546 7.61 3.90 10.76
N THR A 547 8.22 3.34 9.72
CA THR A 547 8.77 4.10 8.60
C THR A 547 7.68 4.88 7.88
N TRP A 548 6.57 4.21 7.50
CA TRP A 548 5.45 4.89 6.86
C TRP A 548 4.90 6.03 7.73
N ALA A 549 4.78 5.84 9.04
CA ALA A 549 4.22 6.84 9.93
C ALA A 549 5.16 8.03 10.20
N VAL A 550 6.49 7.85 10.14
CA VAL A 550 7.47 8.88 10.52
C VAL A 550 8.06 9.61 9.31
N GLU A 551 8.04 9.02 8.12
CA GLU A 551 8.48 9.69 6.90
C GLU A 551 7.71 11.00 6.66
N LYS A 552 8.29 11.93 5.88
CA LYS A 552 7.56 13.13 5.43
C LYS A 552 6.28 12.65 4.74
N GLN A 553 5.11 13.16 5.10
CA GLN A 553 3.83 12.69 4.52
C GLN A 553 3.39 13.47 3.28
N ALA A 554 3.85 14.72 3.16
CA ALA A 554 3.51 15.65 2.07
C ALA A 554 4.70 15.86 1.13
N ASN A 555 4.46 16.27 -0.12
CA ASN A 555 5.48 16.52 -1.15
C ASN A 555 5.30 17.85 -1.93
N PRO A 556 5.00 18.98 -1.26
CA PRO A 556 4.70 20.26 -1.93
C PRO A 556 5.89 20.90 -2.63
N ASP A 557 7.11 20.40 -2.40
CA ASP A 557 8.36 21.04 -2.83
C ASP A 557 9.05 20.29 -3.98
N ILE A 558 8.38 19.29 -4.58
CA ILE A 558 9.00 18.38 -5.57
C ILE A 558 8.66 18.77 -7.02
N PHE A 559 7.57 19.50 -7.24
CA PHE A 559 7.07 19.77 -8.59
C PHE A 559 7.41 21.18 -9.07
N ASP A 560 7.95 21.28 -10.29
CA ASP A 560 8.15 22.55 -10.98
C ASP A 560 6.87 22.94 -11.73
N TYR A 561 6.24 24.02 -11.27
CA TYR A 561 4.97 24.50 -11.81
C TYR A 561 5.10 25.14 -13.20
N GLU A 562 6.29 25.58 -13.61
CA GLU A 562 6.50 26.18 -14.93
C GLU A 562 6.52 25.13 -16.05
N ASP A 563 6.83 23.87 -15.73
CA ASP A 563 6.98 22.77 -16.70
C ASP A 563 5.79 21.78 -16.74
N ILE A 564 4.69 22.05 -16.03
CA ILE A 564 3.53 21.15 -15.98
C ILE A 564 2.79 21.13 -17.33
N LYS A 565 2.87 20.00 -18.02
CA LYS A 565 2.09 19.66 -19.22
C LYS A 565 1.07 18.57 -18.89
N ARG A 566 -0.02 18.54 -19.65
CA ARG A 566 -0.96 17.42 -19.58
C ARG A 566 -0.28 16.16 -20.12
N ARG A 567 -0.47 15.03 -19.44
CA ARG A 567 0.09 13.76 -19.90
C ARG A 567 -0.55 13.32 -21.22
N SER A 568 0.27 12.75 -22.11
CA SER A 568 -0.19 12.23 -23.40
C SER A 568 -0.96 10.90 -23.20
N PRO A 569 -1.87 10.52 -24.13
CA PRO A 569 -2.52 9.20 -24.09
C PRO A 569 -1.52 8.04 -24.04
N GLU A 570 -0.38 8.16 -24.73
CA GLU A 570 0.70 7.17 -24.72
C GLU A 570 1.36 7.08 -23.35
N GLU A 571 1.60 8.20 -22.67
CA GLU A 571 2.12 8.23 -21.29
C GLU A 571 1.16 7.53 -20.31
N ILE A 572 -0.14 7.81 -20.44
CA ILE A 572 -1.19 7.22 -19.60
C ILE A 572 -1.29 5.71 -19.87
N GLU A 573 -1.31 5.30 -21.14
CA GLU A 573 -1.42 3.89 -21.51
C GLU A 573 -0.16 3.10 -21.13
N ALA A 574 1.04 3.69 -21.25
CA ALA A 574 2.29 3.10 -20.79
C ALA A 574 2.39 2.99 -19.26
N GLU A 575 1.61 3.77 -18.52
CA GLU A 575 1.45 3.62 -17.07
C GLU A 575 0.41 2.54 -16.72
N ARG A 576 -0.74 2.53 -17.41
CA ARG A 576 -1.84 1.57 -17.19
C ARG A 576 -1.52 0.14 -17.56
N THR A 577 -0.93 -0.07 -18.73
CA THR A 577 -0.62 -1.41 -19.24
C THR A 577 0.63 -1.99 -18.62
N GLY A 578 1.40 -1.16 -17.91
CA GLY A 578 2.79 -1.45 -17.54
C GLY A 578 3.69 -1.76 -18.74
N SER A 579 3.16 -1.64 -19.98
CA SER A 579 3.95 -1.82 -21.19
C SER A 579 4.86 -0.61 -21.28
N CYS A 580 6.14 -0.91 -21.15
CA CYS A 580 7.19 -0.01 -21.54
C CYS A 580 7.34 -0.09 -23.07
N ALA A 581 6.24 0.11 -23.81
CA ALA A 581 6.35 0.65 -25.15
C ALA A 581 6.70 2.13 -24.97
N VAL A 582 7.96 2.40 -24.62
CA VAL A 582 8.55 3.71 -24.83
C VAL A 582 8.49 3.92 -26.33
N SER A 583 7.41 4.54 -26.83
CA SER A 583 7.48 5.08 -28.17
C SER A 583 8.67 6.03 -28.17
N ALA A 584 9.52 5.94 -29.17
CA ALA A 584 10.70 6.80 -29.35
C ALA A 584 10.39 8.31 -29.29
N ALA A 585 9.12 8.71 -29.14
CA ALA A 585 8.64 10.07 -28.92
C ALA A 585 8.77 10.57 -27.46
N MET A 586 9.00 9.71 -26.47
CA MET A 586 9.20 10.10 -25.04
C MET A 586 10.61 10.59 -24.72
N LEU A 587 11.44 10.76 -25.74
CA LEU A 587 12.85 11.07 -25.64
C LEU A 587 13.04 12.59 -25.69
N ALA A 588 13.66 13.15 -24.65
CA ALA A 588 14.04 14.56 -24.57
C ALA A 588 14.68 15.05 -25.89
N PRO A 589 14.57 16.34 -26.26
CA PRO A 589 15.21 16.85 -27.47
C PRO A 589 16.71 16.52 -27.43
N GLY A 590 17.16 15.61 -28.31
CA GLY A 590 18.56 15.15 -28.37
C GLY A 590 18.81 13.68 -28.00
N THR A 591 17.78 12.84 -27.82
CA THR A 591 18.00 11.40 -27.62
C THR A 591 18.00 10.65 -28.96
N SER A 592 19.19 10.42 -29.51
CA SER A 592 19.44 9.56 -30.66
C SER A 592 20.08 8.26 -30.17
N GLY A 593 19.27 7.25 -29.83
CA GLY A 593 19.79 5.96 -29.36
C GLY A 593 18.82 4.82 -29.68
N GLU A 594 19.37 3.68 -30.07
CA GLU A 594 18.64 2.43 -30.30
C GLU A 594 18.14 1.86 -28.95
N LEU A 595 16.93 1.29 -28.93
CA LEU A 595 16.33 0.68 -27.73
C LEU A 595 16.60 -0.82 -27.73
N HIS A 596 17.39 -1.26 -26.76
CA HIS A 596 17.67 -2.67 -26.51
C HIS A 596 16.76 -3.18 -25.40
N THR A 597 16.28 -4.42 -25.55
CA THR A 597 15.44 -5.08 -24.53
C THR A 597 16.18 -6.27 -23.95
N LEU A 598 16.08 -6.43 -22.64
CA LEU A 598 16.76 -7.47 -21.87
C LEU A 598 15.80 -8.16 -20.91
N ASN A 599 15.52 -9.42 -21.18
CA ASN A 599 14.73 -10.25 -20.28
C ASN A 599 15.64 -10.92 -19.24
N ALA A 600 15.50 -10.53 -17.97
CA ALA A 600 16.13 -11.10 -16.79
C ALA A 600 15.11 -11.79 -15.85
N VAL A 601 13.92 -12.11 -16.35
CA VAL A 601 12.89 -12.87 -15.62
C VAL A 601 13.39 -14.29 -15.34
N GLY A 602 13.13 -14.78 -14.13
CA GLY A 602 13.59 -16.09 -13.66
C GLY A 602 14.98 -16.05 -13.00
N LEU A 603 15.72 -14.94 -13.14
CA LEU A 603 17.00 -14.76 -12.46
C LEU A 603 16.78 -14.14 -11.07
N GLN A 604 17.62 -14.56 -10.12
CA GLN A 604 17.70 -14.00 -8.77
C GLN A 604 19.04 -13.26 -8.59
N CYS A 605 19.12 -12.35 -7.63
CA CYS A 605 20.36 -11.63 -7.29
C CYS A 605 21.59 -12.59 -7.23
N PRO A 606 22.69 -12.28 -7.95
CA PRO A 606 23.02 -11.03 -8.66
C PRO A 606 22.66 -11.04 -10.16
N GLY A 607 22.00 -12.10 -10.65
CA GLY A 607 21.78 -12.39 -12.06
C GLY A 607 21.19 -11.23 -12.88
N PRO A 608 20.10 -10.57 -12.44
CA PRO A 608 19.55 -9.42 -13.17
C PRO A 608 20.55 -8.27 -13.36
N ILE A 609 21.33 -7.94 -12.34
CA ILE A 609 22.33 -6.86 -12.39
C ILE A 609 23.50 -7.26 -13.30
N MET A 610 24.01 -8.49 -13.19
CA MET A 610 25.09 -8.96 -14.05
C MET A 610 24.70 -8.98 -15.53
N LYS A 611 23.49 -9.47 -15.83
CA LYS A 611 22.98 -9.50 -17.19
C LYS A 611 22.80 -8.08 -17.74
N THR A 612 22.32 -7.16 -16.90
CA THR A 612 22.21 -5.72 -17.21
C THR A 612 23.58 -5.11 -17.49
N TYR A 613 24.58 -5.38 -16.65
CA TYR A 613 25.95 -4.90 -16.82
C TYR A 613 26.57 -5.36 -18.15
N LYS A 614 26.52 -6.66 -18.45
CA LYS A 614 27.06 -7.22 -19.70
C LYS A 614 26.37 -6.63 -20.94
N ALA A 615 25.04 -6.47 -20.89
CA ALA A 615 24.31 -5.83 -21.98
C ALA A 615 24.72 -4.37 -22.14
N MET A 616 24.87 -3.63 -21.04
CA MET A 616 25.28 -2.22 -21.07
C MET A 616 26.73 -2.02 -21.55
N GLU A 617 27.65 -2.95 -21.29
CA GLU A 617 29.01 -2.88 -21.83
C GLU A 617 29.04 -2.94 -23.35
N ALA A 618 28.17 -3.76 -23.95
CA ALA A 618 28.09 -3.97 -25.40
C ALA A 618 27.37 -2.86 -26.18
N MET A 619 26.77 -1.88 -25.50
CA MET A 619 26.01 -0.78 -26.10
C MET A 619 26.86 0.47 -26.37
N ASP A 620 26.42 1.36 -27.24
CA ASP A 620 27.04 2.67 -27.47
C ASP A 620 26.44 3.76 -26.54
N ALA A 621 27.17 4.84 -26.32
CA ALA A 621 26.71 5.94 -25.49
C ALA A 621 25.49 6.64 -26.12
N GLY A 622 24.44 6.85 -25.32
CA GLY A 622 23.15 7.40 -25.76
C GLY A 622 22.08 6.34 -26.03
N GLU A 623 22.44 5.06 -26.15
CA GLU A 623 21.50 3.95 -26.32
C GLU A 623 20.73 3.62 -25.04
N LEU A 624 19.56 3.02 -25.20
CA LEU A 624 18.63 2.70 -24.13
C LEU A 624 18.58 1.19 -23.88
N LEU A 625 18.52 0.78 -22.62
CA LEU A 625 18.34 -0.61 -22.22
C LEU A 625 17.11 -0.74 -21.33
N GLU A 626 16.11 -1.47 -21.79
CA GLU A 626 14.99 -1.91 -20.96
C GLU A 626 15.29 -3.27 -20.36
N VAL A 627 15.23 -3.39 -19.04
CA VAL A 627 15.47 -4.64 -18.32
C VAL A 627 14.23 -5.05 -17.54
N THR A 628 13.73 -6.26 -17.81
CA THR A 628 12.60 -6.85 -17.06
C THR A 628 13.11 -7.97 -16.17
N ALA A 629 12.88 -7.89 -14.86
CA ALA A 629 13.33 -8.88 -13.88
C ALA A 629 12.20 -9.30 -12.92
N SER A 630 12.24 -10.53 -12.41
CA SER A 630 11.28 -11.02 -11.40
C SER A 630 11.80 -10.90 -9.96
N ASP A 631 13.03 -10.41 -9.79
CA ASP A 631 13.64 -10.19 -8.48
C ASP A 631 13.06 -8.91 -7.83
N PRO A 632 12.38 -9.00 -6.67
CA PRO A 632 11.81 -7.84 -5.98
C PRO A 632 12.85 -6.80 -5.54
N ALA A 633 14.12 -7.19 -5.36
CA ALA A 633 15.20 -6.29 -4.98
C ALA A 633 15.78 -5.48 -6.15
N PHE A 634 15.56 -5.95 -7.39
CA PHE A 634 16.20 -5.39 -8.59
C PHE A 634 15.96 -3.89 -8.76
N GLY A 635 14.75 -3.40 -8.48
CA GLY A 635 14.41 -1.99 -8.65
C GLY A 635 15.15 -1.04 -7.71
N ARG A 636 15.65 -1.54 -6.59
CA ARG A 636 16.52 -0.79 -5.68
C ARG A 636 17.99 -0.96 -6.09
N ASP A 637 18.39 -2.20 -6.36
CA ASP A 637 19.78 -2.56 -6.65
C ASP A 637 20.26 -1.91 -7.95
N ILE A 638 19.39 -1.81 -8.95
CA ILE A 638 19.72 -1.17 -10.23
C ILE A 638 19.96 0.34 -10.10
N ARG A 639 19.28 1.02 -9.16
CA ARG A 639 19.50 2.44 -8.89
C ARG A 639 20.85 2.66 -8.24
N ALA A 640 21.23 1.78 -7.32
CA ALA A 640 22.56 1.81 -6.71
C ALA A 640 23.66 1.53 -7.75
N TRP A 641 23.45 0.53 -8.61
CA TRP A 641 24.37 0.19 -9.70
C TRP A 641 24.53 1.34 -10.71
N ALA A 642 23.43 1.93 -11.18
CA ALA A 642 23.45 2.99 -12.18
C ALA A 642 24.13 4.26 -11.64
N LYS A 643 23.83 4.65 -10.39
CA LYS A 643 24.52 5.74 -9.70
C LYS A 643 26.03 5.53 -9.63
N LYS A 644 26.48 4.28 -9.44
CA LYS A 644 27.91 3.96 -9.33
C LYS A 644 28.60 3.88 -10.70
N THR A 645 27.93 3.34 -11.71
CA THR A 645 28.48 3.19 -13.06
C THR A 645 28.35 4.44 -13.92
N GLY A 646 27.63 5.46 -13.44
CA GLY A 646 27.41 6.72 -14.16
C GLY A 646 26.33 6.64 -15.24
N ASN A 647 25.57 5.54 -15.30
CA ASN A 647 24.44 5.39 -16.20
C ASN A 647 23.17 6.02 -15.63
N ASP A 648 22.27 6.48 -16.50
CA ASP A 648 21.01 7.08 -16.06
C ASP A 648 19.93 6.01 -15.92
N VAL A 649 19.21 6.04 -14.80
CA VAL A 649 17.94 5.31 -14.66
C VAL A 649 16.82 6.24 -15.06
N LEU A 650 16.21 6.00 -16.21
CA LEU A 650 15.13 6.81 -16.73
C LEU A 650 13.78 6.45 -16.08
N SER A 651 13.55 5.17 -15.81
CA SER A 651 12.37 4.73 -15.06
C SER A 651 12.60 3.39 -14.35
N VAL A 652 11.87 3.18 -13.26
CA VAL A 652 11.75 1.87 -12.58
C VAL A 652 10.28 1.69 -12.24
N LYS A 653 9.65 0.67 -12.82
CA LYS A 653 8.23 0.34 -12.63
C LYS A 653 8.10 -1.07 -12.06
N ALA A 654 7.08 -1.28 -11.23
CA ALA A 654 6.72 -2.60 -10.71
C ALA A 654 5.34 -3.00 -11.24
N GLU A 655 5.26 -4.07 -12.04
CA GLU A 655 4.02 -4.54 -12.65
C GLU A 655 3.85 -6.05 -12.41
N LYS A 656 2.68 -6.50 -11.93
CA LYS A 656 2.33 -7.93 -11.80
C LYS A 656 3.37 -8.84 -11.11
N GLY A 657 4.29 -8.29 -10.30
CA GLY A 657 5.36 -9.04 -9.64
C GLY A 657 6.70 -9.05 -10.40
N LEU A 658 6.80 -8.29 -11.48
CA LEU A 658 8.02 -8.00 -12.23
C LEU A 658 8.45 -6.55 -11.99
N VAL A 659 9.74 -6.30 -12.07
CA VAL A 659 10.37 -4.98 -12.07
C VAL A 659 10.88 -4.71 -13.47
N VAL A 660 10.41 -3.62 -14.08
CA VAL A 660 10.86 -3.15 -15.40
C VAL A 660 11.65 -1.86 -15.21
N VAL A 661 12.86 -1.80 -15.76
CA VAL A 661 13.79 -0.68 -15.58
C VAL A 661 14.25 -0.21 -16.93
N LEU A 662 14.18 1.11 -17.17
CA LEU A 662 14.75 1.73 -18.37
C LEU A 662 16.02 2.48 -17.99
N LEU A 663 17.11 2.16 -18.67
CA LEU A 663 18.44 2.72 -18.47
C LEU A 663 18.91 3.43 -19.74
N ARG A 664 19.76 4.44 -19.59
CA ARG A 664 20.50 5.06 -20.70
C ARG A 664 22.00 4.96 -20.44
N LYS A 665 22.75 4.48 -21.45
CA LYS A 665 24.21 4.50 -21.40
C LYS A 665 24.70 5.93 -21.54
N VAL A 666 25.46 6.41 -20.56
CA VAL A 666 26.06 7.75 -20.61
C VAL A 666 27.51 7.59 -21.07
N ALA A 667 27.97 8.45 -22.00
CA ALA A 667 29.36 8.49 -22.39
C ALA A 667 30.23 8.78 -21.15
N GLN A 668 31.12 7.86 -20.79
CA GLN A 668 32.07 8.13 -19.74
C GLN A 668 32.97 9.29 -20.17
N ALA A 669 32.94 10.38 -19.42
CA ALA A 669 33.92 11.45 -19.59
C ALA A 669 35.32 10.89 -19.30
N PRO A 670 36.36 11.22 -20.09
CA PRO A 670 37.74 10.89 -19.71
C PRO A 670 37.99 11.50 -18.33
N LEU A 671 38.42 10.69 -17.37
CA LEU A 671 38.79 11.13 -16.03
C LEU A 671 39.80 12.27 -16.11
N VAL A 672 39.32 13.50 -15.96
CA VAL A 672 40.18 14.68 -15.79
C VAL A 672 40.82 14.54 -14.42
N ALA A 673 42.14 14.36 -14.42
CA ALA A 673 42.94 14.28 -13.21
C ALA A 673 42.80 15.57 -12.38
N SER A 674 42.03 15.51 -11.31
CA SER A 674 42.07 16.48 -10.22
C SER A 674 42.96 15.96 -9.08
N SER A 675 43.89 16.81 -8.64
CA SER A 675 44.82 16.78 -7.49
C SER A 675 44.73 15.68 -6.41
N PRO A 676 45.87 15.35 -5.75
CA PRO A 676 46.04 14.10 -5.01
C PRO A 676 45.23 14.08 -3.71
N ALA A 677 44.04 13.47 -3.79
CA ALA A 677 43.32 12.98 -2.63
C ALA A 677 43.89 11.60 -2.22
N MET A 678 43.84 11.29 -0.92
CA MET A 678 44.26 10.01 -0.35
C MET A 678 43.72 8.83 -1.17
N PRO A 679 44.49 7.72 -1.32
CA PRO A 679 44.08 6.59 -2.15
C PRO A 679 42.74 6.04 -1.64
N VAL A 680 41.69 6.19 -2.46
CA VAL A 680 40.38 5.63 -2.17
C VAL A 680 40.50 4.12 -2.29
N ARG A 681 40.38 3.41 -1.16
CA ARG A 681 40.33 1.96 -1.12
C ARG A 681 38.94 1.49 -1.58
N ASP A 682 38.79 1.07 -2.84
CA ASP A 682 37.50 0.59 -3.41
C ASP A 682 37.50 -0.92 -3.78
N LYS A 683 38.58 -1.64 -3.48
CA LYS A 683 38.71 -3.09 -3.73
C LYS A 683 37.95 -3.90 -2.66
N LEU A 684 37.43 -5.07 -3.06
CA LEU A 684 36.85 -6.08 -2.17
C LEU A 684 37.78 -7.28 -2.11
N THR A 685 38.19 -7.66 -0.90
CA THR A 685 38.93 -8.90 -0.66
C THR A 685 38.04 -9.92 0.06
N LEU A 686 37.95 -11.14 -0.44
CA LEU A 686 37.30 -12.26 0.24
C LEU A 686 38.33 -13.29 0.66
N VAL A 687 38.14 -13.91 1.82
CA VAL A 687 38.82 -15.14 2.22
C VAL A 687 37.79 -16.26 2.18
N VAL A 688 38.05 -17.29 1.38
CA VAL A 688 37.19 -18.48 1.29
C VAL A 688 37.94 -19.61 1.99
N PHE A 689 37.44 -20.04 3.14
CA PHE A 689 38.09 -21.11 3.93
C PHE A 689 37.37 -22.46 3.87
N SER A 690 36.11 -22.46 3.43
CA SER A 690 35.21 -23.62 3.47
C SER A 690 34.85 -24.10 2.06
N ASP A 691 34.66 -25.40 1.90
CA ASP A 691 34.14 -26.07 0.70
C ASP A 691 32.63 -26.39 0.78
N ASP A 692 31.95 -25.97 1.86
CA ASP A 692 30.50 -26.13 1.99
C ASP A 692 29.79 -25.32 0.90
N LEU A 693 28.93 -25.99 0.14
CA LEU A 693 28.27 -25.44 -1.04
C LEU A 693 27.57 -24.10 -0.76
N ASP A 694 26.89 -23.94 0.37
CA ASP A 694 26.19 -22.70 0.73
C ASP A 694 27.13 -21.53 1.05
N LYS A 695 28.28 -21.78 1.68
CA LYS A 695 29.30 -20.74 1.96
C LYS A 695 30.06 -20.35 0.71
N VAL A 696 30.39 -21.31 -0.14
CA VAL A 696 31.02 -21.06 -1.44
C VAL A 696 30.08 -20.25 -2.33
N MET A 697 28.80 -20.63 -2.40
CA MET A 697 27.79 -19.86 -3.13
C MET A 697 27.69 -18.41 -2.63
N ALA A 698 27.64 -18.19 -1.32
CA ALA A 698 27.63 -16.84 -0.75
C ALA A 698 28.86 -16.03 -1.18
N SER A 699 30.05 -16.63 -1.10
CA SER A 699 31.31 -16.01 -1.52
C SER A 699 31.31 -15.61 -2.99
N MET A 700 30.88 -16.53 -3.87
CA MET A 700 30.87 -16.29 -5.31
C MET A 700 29.80 -15.27 -5.71
N ILE A 701 28.62 -15.27 -5.07
CA ILE A 701 27.56 -14.28 -5.31
C ILE A 701 28.02 -12.87 -4.92
N ILE A 702 28.63 -12.73 -3.74
CA ILE A 702 29.12 -11.44 -3.24
C ILE A 702 30.22 -10.90 -4.15
N ALA A 703 31.18 -11.75 -4.52
CA ALA A 703 32.27 -11.39 -5.42
C ALA A 703 31.74 -10.93 -6.80
N ASN A 704 30.83 -11.68 -7.41
CA ASN A 704 30.26 -11.33 -8.71
C ASN A 704 29.42 -10.05 -8.65
N GLY A 705 28.66 -9.85 -7.57
CA GLY A 705 27.92 -8.61 -7.33
C GLY A 705 28.85 -7.40 -7.22
N ALA A 706 29.95 -7.53 -6.48
CA ALA A 706 30.94 -6.46 -6.36
C ALA A 706 31.62 -6.12 -7.69
N MET A 707 31.97 -7.14 -8.50
CA MET A 707 32.52 -6.93 -9.84
C MET A 707 31.53 -6.26 -10.78
N ALA A 708 30.26 -6.65 -10.76
CA ALA A 708 29.21 -6.00 -11.55
C ALA A 708 29.01 -4.53 -11.15
N MET A 709 29.37 -4.16 -9.92
CA MET A 709 29.42 -2.77 -9.42
C MET A 709 30.75 -2.06 -9.75
N GLY A 710 31.58 -2.63 -10.62
CA GLY A 710 32.88 -2.08 -11.02
C GLY A 710 33.94 -2.05 -9.92
N LYS A 711 33.79 -2.86 -8.85
CA LYS A 711 34.83 -2.99 -7.83
C LYS A 711 35.87 -4.03 -8.26
N PRO A 712 37.18 -3.74 -8.13
CA PRO A 712 38.19 -4.79 -8.20
C PRO A 712 37.94 -5.82 -7.09
N VAL A 713 38.06 -7.10 -7.42
CA VAL A 713 37.84 -8.21 -6.49
C VAL A 713 39.07 -9.11 -6.44
N SER A 714 39.46 -9.46 -5.21
CA SER A 714 40.50 -10.45 -4.93
C SER A 714 39.93 -11.52 -4.00
N ILE A 715 40.18 -12.80 -4.27
CA ILE A 715 39.69 -13.91 -3.46
C ILE A 715 40.87 -14.77 -3.03
N PHE A 716 41.07 -14.89 -1.73
CA PHE A 716 42.10 -15.71 -1.11
C PHE A 716 41.50 -17.05 -0.64
N PHE A 717 41.89 -18.14 -1.29
CA PHE A 717 41.45 -19.50 -0.97
C PHE A 717 42.46 -20.18 -0.03
N THR A 718 41.97 -20.70 1.08
CA THR A 718 42.79 -21.36 2.11
C THR A 718 42.07 -22.58 2.65
N PHE A 719 42.83 -23.57 3.12
CA PHE A 719 42.30 -24.86 3.57
C PHE A 719 41.28 -25.44 2.56
N TRP A 720 40.10 -25.88 3.02
CA TRP A 720 39.05 -26.48 2.20
C TRP A 720 38.57 -25.56 1.07
N GLY A 721 38.70 -24.24 1.22
CA GLY A 721 38.39 -23.31 0.14
C GLY A 721 39.21 -23.57 -1.15
N LEU A 722 40.38 -24.22 -1.05
CA LEU A 722 41.16 -24.62 -2.23
C LEU A 722 40.41 -25.58 -3.15
N ASP A 723 39.45 -26.36 -2.63
CA ASP A 723 38.67 -27.32 -3.42
C ASP A 723 37.76 -26.64 -4.45
N VAL A 724 37.41 -25.38 -4.21
CA VAL A 724 36.59 -24.55 -5.11
C VAL A 724 37.32 -24.25 -6.42
N ILE A 725 38.64 -24.06 -6.36
CA ILE A 725 39.46 -23.62 -7.50
C ILE A 725 40.23 -24.76 -8.17
N ARG A 726 39.89 -26.02 -7.85
CA ARG A 726 40.46 -27.19 -8.53
C ARG A 726 39.88 -27.32 -9.94
N ARG A 727 40.74 -27.77 -10.87
CA ARG A 727 40.31 -28.07 -12.25
C ARG A 727 39.82 -29.52 -12.36
N THR A 728 38.80 -29.71 -13.18
CA THR A 728 38.17 -31.01 -13.46
C THR A 728 39.08 -31.98 -14.21
N ASP A 729 40.06 -31.47 -14.97
CA ASP A 729 40.96 -32.21 -15.86
C ASP A 729 42.40 -32.31 -15.32
N ALA A 730 42.58 -32.27 -13.99
CA ALA A 730 43.89 -32.25 -13.36
C ALA A 730 44.80 -33.43 -13.81
N PRO A 731 46.08 -33.18 -14.13
CA PRO A 731 46.99 -34.21 -14.60
C PRO A 731 47.30 -35.26 -13.51
N HIS A 732 47.63 -36.49 -13.92
CA HIS A 732 48.10 -37.52 -12.99
C HIS A 732 49.51 -37.21 -12.48
N LEU A 733 49.58 -36.64 -11.28
CA LEU A 733 50.82 -36.24 -10.63
C LEU A 733 51.37 -37.37 -9.75
N ASN A 734 52.70 -37.51 -9.72
CA ASN A 734 53.37 -38.51 -8.89
C ASN A 734 53.50 -37.97 -7.45
N LYS A 735 52.50 -38.26 -6.61
CA LYS A 735 52.40 -37.75 -5.23
C LYS A 735 52.80 -38.80 -4.17
N PRO A 736 53.30 -38.38 -3.00
CA PRO A 736 53.42 -39.22 -1.81
C PRO A 736 52.10 -39.94 -1.46
N MET A 737 52.18 -41.10 -0.82
CA MET A 737 51.02 -41.97 -0.54
C MET A 737 49.90 -41.26 0.25
N MET A 738 50.25 -40.40 1.22
CA MET A 738 49.28 -39.64 2.01
C MET A 738 48.58 -38.55 1.18
N ASP A 739 49.32 -37.78 0.39
CA ASP A 739 48.79 -36.71 -0.47
C ASP A 739 47.85 -37.28 -1.54
N LYS A 740 48.16 -38.48 -2.06
CA LYS A 740 47.29 -39.21 -2.99
C LYS A 740 45.97 -39.59 -2.32
N MET A 741 45.99 -39.99 -1.04
CA MET A 741 44.79 -40.33 -0.27
C MET A 741 43.94 -39.09 0.02
N PHE A 742 44.54 -37.97 0.42
CA PHE A 742 43.84 -36.69 0.60
C PHE A 742 43.18 -36.22 -0.70
N SER A 743 43.94 -36.21 -1.81
CA SER A 743 43.44 -35.76 -3.12
C SER A 743 42.22 -36.53 -3.62
N THR A 744 42.10 -37.82 -3.26
CA THR A 744 40.94 -38.68 -3.62
C THR A 744 39.72 -38.48 -2.71
N MET A 745 39.87 -37.89 -1.54
CA MET A 745 38.77 -37.63 -0.60
C MET A 745 38.16 -36.23 -0.76
N LEU A 746 38.87 -35.31 -1.41
CA LEU A 746 38.47 -33.93 -1.62
C LEU A 746 37.60 -33.75 -2.87
N PRO A 747 36.68 -32.76 -2.91
CA PRO A 747 35.90 -32.41 -4.10
C PRO A 747 36.78 -32.14 -5.33
N SER A 748 36.31 -32.52 -6.52
CA SER A 748 37.07 -32.34 -7.77
C SER A 748 37.10 -30.90 -8.28
N ASP A 749 36.08 -30.10 -7.96
CA ASP A 749 35.87 -28.73 -8.45
C ASP A 749 34.67 -28.07 -7.72
N ALA A 750 34.41 -26.79 -8.05
CA ALA A 750 33.31 -25.99 -7.51
C ALA A 750 31.90 -26.59 -7.72
N ASP A 751 31.67 -27.36 -8.78
CA ASP A 751 30.38 -27.99 -9.06
C ASP A 751 30.23 -29.37 -8.41
N HIS A 752 31.27 -29.89 -7.75
CA HIS A 752 31.26 -31.18 -7.05
C HIS A 752 31.43 -31.05 -5.52
N LEU A 753 31.18 -29.86 -4.98
CA LEU A 753 31.06 -29.63 -3.53
C LEU A 753 29.87 -30.42 -2.97
N ASN A 754 30.17 -31.40 -2.11
CA ASN A 754 29.22 -32.43 -1.66
C ASN A 754 28.62 -32.18 -0.28
N THR A 755 29.04 -31.12 0.41
CA THR A 755 28.57 -30.78 1.75
C THR A 755 27.81 -29.46 1.76
N ILE A 756 26.89 -29.31 2.72
CA ILE A 756 26.33 -28.00 3.11
C ILE A 756 26.54 -27.78 4.61
N SER A 757 26.71 -26.54 5.02
CA SER A 757 27.13 -26.19 6.37
C SER A 757 26.14 -26.64 7.46
N LYS A 758 24.86 -26.82 7.09
CA LYS A 758 23.78 -27.32 7.95
C LYS A 758 22.84 -28.22 7.15
N MET A 759 22.28 -29.24 7.80
CA MET A 759 21.33 -30.19 7.21
C MET A 759 21.90 -31.03 6.06
N ASP A 760 23.19 -31.36 6.11
CA ASP A 760 23.87 -32.12 5.06
C ASP A 760 23.30 -33.53 4.82
N MET A 761 22.80 -34.20 5.88
CA MET A 761 22.13 -35.50 5.78
C MET A 761 22.94 -36.53 4.97
N HIS A 762 24.26 -36.62 5.23
CA HIS A 762 25.21 -37.44 4.47
C HIS A 762 25.26 -37.11 2.96
N GLY A 763 25.37 -35.82 2.63
CA GLY A 763 25.41 -35.29 1.26
C GLY A 763 24.05 -35.19 0.54
N LEU A 764 22.96 -35.62 1.17
CA LEU A 764 21.60 -35.48 0.59
C LEU A 764 21.15 -34.01 0.57
N GLY A 765 21.56 -33.23 1.57
CA GLY A 765 21.30 -31.79 1.67
C GLY A 765 21.89 -31.00 0.50
N ALA A 766 23.15 -31.27 0.14
CA ALA A 766 23.81 -30.67 -1.01
C ALA A 766 23.07 -30.98 -2.34
N LYS A 767 22.53 -32.19 -2.50
CA LYS A 767 21.72 -32.55 -3.68
C LYS A 767 20.36 -31.84 -3.70
N MET A 768 19.71 -31.73 -2.54
CA MET A 768 18.43 -31.04 -2.41
C MET A 768 18.56 -29.55 -2.69
N ILE A 769 19.58 -28.88 -2.14
CA ILE A 769 19.78 -27.44 -2.37
C ILE A 769 20.12 -27.15 -3.83
N ARG A 770 20.95 -27.97 -4.49
CA ARG A 770 21.23 -27.85 -5.93
C ARG A 770 19.97 -27.97 -6.77
N LYS A 771 19.08 -28.90 -6.43
CA LYS A 771 17.77 -29.03 -7.09
C LYS A 771 16.91 -27.78 -6.90
N VAL A 772 16.83 -27.24 -5.68
CA VAL A 772 16.07 -26.01 -5.39
C VAL A 772 16.68 -24.80 -6.11
N MET A 773 18.01 -24.72 -6.17
CA MET A 773 18.74 -23.67 -6.89
C MET A 773 18.43 -23.71 -8.38
N HIS A 774 18.52 -24.89 -8.98
CA HIS A 774 18.15 -25.12 -10.38
C HIS A 774 16.68 -24.73 -10.64
N ASP A 775 15.75 -25.20 -9.79
CA ASP A 775 14.31 -24.91 -9.93
C ASP A 775 14.00 -23.40 -9.74
N LYS A 776 14.90 -22.65 -9.08
CA LYS A 776 14.81 -21.20 -8.86
C LYS A 776 15.70 -20.35 -9.79
N GLY A 777 16.37 -20.96 -10.77
CA GLY A 777 17.23 -20.25 -11.72
C GLY A 777 18.47 -19.61 -11.09
N VAL A 778 18.99 -20.19 -10.00
CA VAL A 778 20.26 -19.77 -9.37
C VAL A 778 21.43 -20.44 -10.10
N GLU A 779 22.44 -19.65 -10.46
CA GLU A 779 23.66 -20.13 -11.12
C GLU A 779 24.46 -21.13 -10.26
N THR A 780 25.26 -21.99 -10.92
CA THR A 780 26.11 -22.95 -10.22
C THR A 780 27.39 -22.28 -9.68
N PRO A 781 28.03 -22.84 -8.64
CA PRO A 781 29.31 -22.33 -8.16
C PRO A 781 30.37 -22.26 -9.26
N GLY A 782 30.44 -23.27 -10.15
CA GLY A 782 31.35 -23.29 -11.29
C GLY A 782 31.10 -22.14 -12.27
N ASN A 783 29.85 -21.88 -12.65
CA ASN A 783 29.49 -20.77 -13.55
C ASN A 783 29.81 -19.40 -12.93
N LEU A 784 29.57 -19.26 -11.62
CA LEU A 784 29.92 -18.02 -10.91
C LEU A 784 31.43 -17.84 -10.81
N LEU A 785 32.20 -18.91 -10.57
CA LEU A 785 33.66 -18.87 -10.55
C LEU A 785 34.22 -18.51 -11.92
N HIS A 786 33.70 -19.10 -13.00
CA HIS A 786 34.05 -18.72 -14.36
C HIS A 786 33.75 -17.25 -14.66
N SER A 787 32.61 -16.74 -14.20
CA SER A 787 32.26 -15.32 -14.36
C SER A 787 33.23 -14.39 -13.64
N LEU A 788 33.79 -14.80 -12.50
CA LEU A 788 34.83 -14.04 -11.78
C LEU A 788 36.14 -14.03 -12.54
N VAL A 789 36.56 -15.19 -13.07
CA VAL A 789 37.79 -15.30 -13.88
C VAL A 789 37.66 -14.44 -15.14
N ASP A 790 36.55 -14.55 -15.87
CA ASP A 790 36.29 -13.79 -17.09
C ASP A 790 36.23 -12.28 -16.84
N GLY A 791 35.69 -11.87 -15.68
CA GLY A 791 35.64 -10.47 -15.29
C GLY A 791 36.94 -9.93 -14.68
N GLY A 792 38.00 -10.74 -14.58
CA GLY A 792 39.32 -10.31 -14.11
C GLY A 792 39.51 -10.28 -12.59
N ALA A 793 38.78 -11.10 -11.83
CA ALA A 793 39.04 -11.28 -10.40
C ALA A 793 40.42 -11.89 -10.16
N GLN A 794 41.13 -11.40 -9.13
CA GLN A 794 42.40 -11.97 -8.71
C GLN A 794 42.17 -13.14 -7.76
N LEU A 795 42.46 -14.37 -8.18
CA LEU A 795 42.30 -15.56 -7.36
C LEU A 795 43.66 -15.98 -6.79
N ILE A 796 43.75 -16.14 -5.47
CA ILE A 796 45.00 -16.43 -4.77
C ILE A 796 44.85 -17.71 -3.95
N ALA A 797 45.67 -18.71 -4.22
CA ALA A 797 45.76 -19.95 -3.44
C ALA A 797 46.83 -19.85 -2.35
N CYS A 798 46.46 -20.24 -1.13
CA CYS A 798 47.36 -20.25 0.02
C CYS A 798 48.41 -21.37 -0.08
N GLN A 799 49.69 -21.02 -0.27
CA GLN A 799 50.80 -21.99 -0.39
C GLN A 799 50.85 -22.97 0.80
N MET A 800 50.73 -22.47 2.03
CA MET A 800 50.79 -23.32 3.23
C MET A 800 49.63 -24.34 3.24
N SER A 801 48.42 -23.92 2.85
CA SER A 801 47.29 -24.85 2.78
C SER A 801 47.45 -25.86 1.65
N MET A 802 48.01 -25.44 0.51
CA MET A 802 48.35 -26.35 -0.60
C MET A 802 49.34 -27.43 -0.13
N ASP A 803 50.39 -27.05 0.59
CA ASP A 803 51.39 -27.98 1.14
C ASP A 803 50.77 -28.96 2.14
N VAL A 804 49.88 -28.47 3.02
CA VAL A 804 49.20 -29.30 4.04
C VAL A 804 48.21 -30.28 3.41
N MET A 805 47.52 -29.87 2.34
CA MET A 805 46.49 -30.69 1.68
C MET A 805 47.03 -31.51 0.51
N GLY A 806 48.32 -31.39 0.19
CA GLY A 806 48.95 -32.10 -0.93
C GLY A 806 48.43 -31.67 -2.30
N ILE A 807 47.97 -30.42 -2.43
CA ILE A 807 47.45 -29.84 -3.69
C ILE A 807 48.61 -29.15 -4.42
N GLN A 808 48.84 -29.50 -5.68
CA GLN A 808 49.86 -28.88 -6.53
C GLN A 808 49.24 -27.84 -7.46
N LYS A 809 50.06 -26.90 -7.96
CA LYS A 809 49.60 -25.79 -8.81
C LYS A 809 48.90 -26.29 -10.07
N GLU A 810 49.39 -27.40 -10.62
CA GLU A 810 48.90 -28.04 -11.83
C GLU A 810 47.47 -28.58 -11.69
N GLU A 811 46.94 -28.65 -10.46
CA GLU A 811 45.57 -29.08 -10.15
C GLU A 811 44.58 -27.93 -9.97
N LEU A 812 45.05 -26.67 -10.01
CA LEU A 812 44.21 -25.48 -9.88
C LEU A 812 43.83 -24.94 -11.26
N ILE A 813 42.70 -24.25 -11.39
CA ILE A 813 42.29 -23.57 -12.63
C ILE A 813 43.33 -22.54 -13.11
N ASP A 814 43.34 -22.26 -14.41
CA ASP A 814 44.28 -21.28 -14.99
C ASP A 814 44.02 -19.87 -14.41
N GLY A 815 45.09 -19.09 -14.22
CA GLY A 815 45.01 -17.72 -13.70
C GLY A 815 45.07 -17.57 -12.18
N VAL A 816 45.18 -18.66 -11.42
CA VAL A 816 45.35 -18.61 -9.95
C VAL A 816 46.79 -18.26 -9.58
N GLU A 817 46.95 -17.22 -8.76
CA GLU A 817 48.21 -16.85 -8.15
C GLU A 817 48.48 -17.65 -6.87
N ILE A 818 49.75 -17.91 -6.58
CA ILE A 818 50.14 -18.57 -5.33
C ILE A 818 50.65 -17.52 -4.36
N GLY A 819 50.01 -17.45 -3.20
CA GLY A 819 50.31 -16.45 -2.18
C GLY A 819 50.37 -17.03 -0.79
N GLY A 820 51.11 -16.36 0.09
CA GLY A 820 51.03 -16.59 1.54
C GLY A 820 50.20 -15.50 2.21
N VAL A 821 50.24 -15.48 3.54
CA VAL A 821 49.58 -14.44 4.36
C VAL A 821 49.97 -13.02 3.92
N ALA A 822 51.21 -12.80 3.47
CA ALA A 822 51.66 -11.50 2.97
C ALA A 822 50.93 -11.03 1.69
N ALA A 823 50.61 -11.95 0.77
CA ALA A 823 49.86 -11.63 -0.44
C ALA A 823 48.43 -11.22 -0.08
N PHE A 824 47.77 -12.00 0.79
CA PHE A 824 46.45 -11.64 1.32
C PHE A 824 46.45 -10.28 2.04
N LEU A 825 47.42 -10.01 2.91
CA LEU A 825 47.49 -8.74 3.63
C LEU A 825 47.78 -7.55 2.72
N GLY A 826 48.50 -7.75 1.61
CA GLY A 826 48.68 -6.75 0.56
C GLY A 826 47.35 -6.37 -0.09
N GLU A 827 46.61 -7.39 -0.54
CA GLU A 827 45.29 -7.23 -1.16
C GLU A 827 44.27 -6.60 -0.20
N ALA A 828 44.22 -7.07 1.05
CA ALA A 828 43.36 -6.53 2.09
C ALA A 828 43.74 -5.08 2.47
N GLY A 829 45.01 -4.71 2.35
CA GLY A 829 45.51 -3.36 2.60
C GLY A 829 45.03 -2.33 1.57
N GLU A 830 44.77 -2.77 0.34
CA GLU A 830 44.20 -1.97 -0.75
C GLU A 830 42.67 -1.97 -0.75
N SER A 831 42.06 -2.91 -0.03
CA SER A 831 40.61 -3.09 0.03
C SER A 831 39.89 -2.13 0.97
N GLY A 832 38.75 -1.64 0.50
CA GLY A 832 37.78 -0.89 1.32
C GLY A 832 36.89 -1.81 2.15
N THR A 833 36.85 -3.10 1.80
CA THR A 833 36.06 -4.13 2.50
C THR A 833 36.78 -5.47 2.40
N THR A 834 36.94 -6.16 3.54
CA THR A 834 37.48 -7.52 3.58
C THR A 834 36.47 -8.44 4.28
N LEU A 835 36.11 -9.54 3.65
CA LEU A 835 35.15 -10.53 4.16
C LEU A 835 35.83 -11.87 4.34
N PHE A 836 35.49 -12.60 5.41
CA PHE A 836 35.98 -13.94 5.69
C PHE A 836 34.78 -14.89 5.72
N ILE A 837 34.72 -15.85 4.79
CA ILE A 837 33.54 -16.67 4.52
C ILE A 837 33.88 -18.16 4.52
#